data_AF-A0A7J2PX08-F1
#
_entry.id   AF-A0A7J2PX08-F1
#
_cell.length_a   1.000
_cell.length_b   1.000
_cell.length_c   1.000
_cell.angle_alpha   90.00
_cell.angle_beta   90.00
_cell.angle_gamma   90.00
#
_symmetry.space_group_name_H-M   'P 1'
#
loop_
_entity.id
_entity.type
_entity.pdbx_description
1 polymer ?
#
loop_
_entity_poly.entity_id
_entity_poly.type
_entity_poly.pdbx_seq_one_letter_code
_entity_poly.pdbx_strand_id
1 'polypeptide(L)'
;MAKKYCEKHEKFNYYCEDCQEANRKYEIQKKVKLLERGEIPYDDEPRKPPLRKLFQSALFKKRPKIKKYLKIAAPIIVIVLVLLSIFWFWPAWFGPINLNTQLYKNKVIITDPLKKALNYQDFYFLNFWSINFFFNKTALLGAIIGSVIMSGFIFFPNRSLLTIIGTKLKFGKPSRLKASIFWWTGGFVLFYFIGMILDFDGQFSWVLYLFEKDQITLDPFNVFFDAFMVLIDQNNVNIEFIFVYTRLYLPLIYFIFGIIIFRLSINIASNYYLRRNDYNIGANALLIAGCASAMIFFTLPTFALNGVQLLQMWSILLAFLILLGLGLSLYIYGRIKVAKNPRNNIISNRQKIKLGIIVGAFIVLITIPLLFSIGPLITLTKKSVYSEYEWNRKIQREISWTKITAGLDMFEERSIENFTLSSQAENDTQMISRIRQFDQDFAVQSLAAKIGTTFEGLADSDIVYINGKEYWVAPKTIRISQFSGDSVSTNTELYDHVEGFLALDTFTGELVNITSTFNVSDDYPIFFGESESPRFVQQQGSGGGLGAYDNSILLDTKWSGQIPNNKYVYEGAPDGALNGLEAFWYTAGLDLWGYVFEGGSKNYLINRNVKKRVRNILLPQLSIDNDPYLVFDGNNEKIYYAVSIFTSINIGTYARSPILRFLGICLVDVKNGDLEFYKNPSLVESDSDPTYSLWKYYINIYDWRPMDTPETAWLKNQLRYPENLFERQLEANYKYHVEDLQTWKRGDDFHERPENGDLFYIETNLGEGIEYVGLDLVEYRGTEAKTLAGMYVIRHGTNFGEALFYHTRNLTENLIGPKTARDTYQTEATQEISLIAGARNGNTLFYPLGGSVYYYIPTYSTVGGLQQLKLAGFVNAFSRIVGYGSGAFDAYNELENFGPRPFTLSSNADNPDIDGSFILNWTESQFADSYSVYRNSSLIAPNLPSSQTTYSISGLSTGTYEYLIQASNEFGNVSSNDNIPLTIQVNIFDISFIFEMENSIILPDDFANFRIELENFNETILSPGYDVKVNLSLYNVGAATFSILVPHPVENSTFTQGAFTGVNFTLVNEIIYSGEGLILNGLVSCSTPDIIIRYKWILIVDSVIIYTSPEDFITVI
;
A
#
# COMPACT_ATOMS: atom_id res chain seq x y z
N MET A 1 -66.07 17.21 -65.66
CA MET A 1 -67.35 17.87 -66.00
C MET A 1 -67.04 18.96 -67.01
N ALA A 2 -67.74 19.00 -68.14
CA ALA A 2 -67.53 20.02 -69.17
C ALA A 2 -68.08 21.38 -68.69
N LYS A 3 -67.27 22.43 -68.69
CA LYS A 3 -67.69 23.78 -68.30
C LYS A 3 -68.52 24.43 -69.43
N LYS A 4 -69.61 25.11 -69.07
CA LYS A 4 -70.49 25.80 -70.03
C LYS A 4 -69.95 27.19 -70.34
N TYR A 5 -69.91 27.55 -71.63
CA TYR A 5 -69.40 28.82 -72.15
C TYR A 5 -70.54 29.74 -72.61
N CYS A 6 -70.27 31.04 -72.77
CA CYS A 6 -71.25 32.01 -73.28
C CYS A 6 -71.30 32.00 -74.82
N GLU A 7 -72.35 32.57 -75.41
CA GLU A 7 -72.58 32.56 -76.86
C GLU A 7 -71.47 33.23 -77.68
N LYS A 8 -70.66 34.10 -77.06
CA LYS A 8 -69.52 34.77 -77.69
C LYS A 8 -68.26 33.91 -77.80
N HIS A 9 -68.21 32.76 -77.14
CA HIS A 9 -67.04 31.87 -77.15
C HIS A 9 -67.46 30.44 -77.51
N GLU A 10 -66.75 29.76 -78.40
CA GLU A 10 -67.08 28.36 -78.73
C GLU A 10 -66.62 27.35 -77.65
N LYS A 11 -65.78 27.79 -76.70
CA LYS A 11 -65.28 26.99 -75.57
C LYS A 11 -65.09 27.88 -74.33
N PHE A 12 -65.10 27.28 -73.14
CA PHE A 12 -65.04 28.02 -71.87
C PHE A 12 -63.75 28.84 -71.74
N ASN A 13 -63.89 30.16 -71.74
CA ASN A 13 -62.78 31.08 -71.51
C ASN A 13 -62.73 31.49 -70.04
N TYR A 14 -61.60 31.22 -69.38
CA TYR A 14 -61.40 31.47 -67.95
C TYR A 14 -61.38 32.96 -67.59
N TYR A 15 -61.12 33.85 -68.54
CA TYR A 15 -61.00 35.30 -68.31
C TYR A 15 -62.22 36.09 -68.79
N CYS A 16 -63.27 35.41 -69.27
CA CYS A 16 -64.53 36.05 -69.68
C CYS A 16 -65.58 35.91 -68.57
N GLU A 17 -66.04 37.04 -68.03
CA GLU A 17 -67.07 37.07 -66.98
C GLU A 17 -68.37 36.38 -67.41
N ASP A 18 -68.81 36.61 -68.65
CA ASP A 18 -70.03 35.96 -69.19
C ASP A 18 -69.90 34.43 -69.23
N CYS A 19 -68.71 33.89 -69.54
CA CYS A 19 -68.47 32.45 -69.49
C CYS A 19 -68.49 31.94 -68.04
N GLN A 20 -67.86 32.66 -67.12
CA GLN A 20 -67.84 32.30 -65.71
C GLN A 20 -69.25 32.29 -65.13
N GLU A 21 -70.09 33.27 -65.47
CA GLU A 21 -71.47 33.35 -65.01
C GLU A 21 -72.36 32.27 -65.61
N ALA A 22 -72.22 31.97 -66.91
CA ALA A 22 -72.92 30.85 -67.55
C ALA A 22 -72.57 29.50 -66.89
N ASN A 23 -71.30 29.28 -66.55
CA ASN A 23 -70.89 28.07 -65.83
C ASN A 23 -71.41 28.04 -64.38
N ARG A 24 -71.48 29.20 -63.70
CA ARG A 24 -72.02 29.31 -62.34
C ARG A 24 -73.52 29.01 -62.30
N LYS A 25 -74.30 29.53 -63.26
CA LYS A 25 -75.74 29.22 -63.41
C LYS A 25 -75.97 27.73 -63.68
N TYR A 26 -75.13 27.11 -64.52
CA TYR A 26 -75.18 25.67 -64.78
C TYR A 26 -74.87 24.82 -63.53
N GLU A 27 -73.85 25.20 -62.75
CA GLU A 27 -73.52 24.50 -61.49
C GLU A 27 -74.62 24.65 -60.44
N ILE A 28 -75.27 25.81 -60.34
CA ILE A 28 -76.40 26.04 -59.45
C ILE A 28 -77.61 25.20 -59.88
N GLN A 29 -77.98 25.20 -61.17
CA GLN A 29 -79.05 24.34 -61.68
C GLN A 29 -78.78 22.85 -61.43
N LYS A 30 -77.52 22.42 -61.54
CA LYS A 30 -77.13 21.03 -61.25
C LYS A 30 -77.26 20.71 -59.76
N LYS A 31 -76.90 21.64 -58.87
CA LYS A 31 -77.09 21.50 -57.41
C LYS A 31 -78.57 21.50 -57.02
N VAL A 32 -79.40 22.34 -57.65
CA VAL A 32 -80.86 22.36 -57.44
C VAL A 32 -81.49 21.04 -57.91
N LYS A 33 -81.11 20.52 -59.08
CA LYS A 33 -81.57 19.20 -59.56
C LYS A 33 -81.11 18.01 -58.70
N LEU A 34 -79.98 18.14 -57.99
CA LEU A 34 -79.51 17.14 -57.03
C LEU A 34 -80.30 17.21 -55.71
N LEU A 35 -80.67 18.43 -55.27
CA LEU A 35 -81.52 18.65 -54.09
C LEU A 35 -82.97 18.22 -54.31
N GLU A 36 -83.56 18.43 -55.49
CA GLU A 36 -84.90 17.94 -55.86
C GLU A 36 -84.98 16.40 -55.93
N ARG A 37 -83.84 15.71 -56.04
CA ARG A 37 -83.74 14.23 -56.00
C ARG A 37 -83.49 13.66 -54.59
N GLY A 38 -83.44 14.50 -53.56
CA GLY A 38 -83.29 14.06 -52.17
C GLY A 38 -81.89 13.55 -51.78
N GLU A 39 -80.86 13.81 -52.60
CA GLU A 39 -79.48 13.44 -52.27
C GLU A 39 -78.79 14.58 -51.51
N ILE A 40 -78.84 14.54 -50.17
CA ILE A 40 -78.02 15.42 -49.31
C ILE A 40 -76.57 14.90 -49.36
N PRO A 41 -75.57 15.72 -49.74
CA PRO A 41 -74.18 15.31 -49.64
C PRO A 41 -73.77 15.29 -48.16
N TYR A 42 -73.34 14.12 -47.70
CA TYR A 42 -72.68 13.94 -46.40
C TYR A 42 -71.33 14.68 -46.42
N ASP A 43 -71.17 15.62 -45.48
CA ASP A 43 -69.94 16.39 -45.29
C ASP A 43 -68.98 15.55 -44.44
N ASP A 44 -68.04 14.87 -45.09
CA ASP A 44 -67.00 14.08 -44.44
C ASP A 44 -65.61 14.67 -44.74
N GLU A 45 -65.00 15.16 -43.66
CA GLU A 45 -63.57 15.14 -43.29
C GLU A 45 -62.93 16.52 -42.98
N PRO A 46 -62.29 16.66 -41.80
CA PRO A 46 -61.46 17.80 -41.50
C PRO A 46 -60.27 17.84 -42.46
N ARG A 47 -60.03 19.03 -43.03
CA ARG A 47 -58.86 19.35 -43.86
C ARG A 47 -57.59 18.81 -43.20
N LYS A 48 -56.96 17.82 -43.81
CA LYS A 48 -55.54 17.53 -43.53
C LYS A 48 -54.76 18.81 -43.77
N PRO A 49 -53.88 19.25 -42.84
CA PRO A 49 -52.97 20.35 -43.14
C PRO A 49 -52.12 19.95 -44.37
N PRO A 50 -51.65 20.91 -45.17
CA PRO A 50 -50.89 20.59 -46.36
C PRO A 50 -49.74 19.68 -45.95
N LEU A 51 -49.68 18.48 -46.55
CA LEU A 51 -48.48 17.67 -46.54
C LEU A 51 -47.38 18.61 -47.01
N ARG A 52 -46.52 19.03 -46.07
CA ARG A 52 -45.25 19.67 -46.37
C ARG A 52 -44.64 18.75 -47.42
N LYS A 53 -44.59 19.20 -48.68
CA LYS A 53 -43.68 18.64 -49.67
C LYS A 53 -42.31 18.93 -49.07
N LEU A 54 -41.87 18.07 -48.17
CA LEU A 54 -40.48 17.91 -47.82
C LEU A 54 -39.80 17.85 -49.17
N PHE A 55 -38.92 18.83 -49.39
CA PHE A 55 -38.02 18.90 -50.52
C PHE A 55 -37.69 17.48 -50.95
N GLN A 56 -38.33 17.03 -52.04
CA GLN A 56 -37.73 15.98 -52.84
C GLN A 56 -36.41 16.60 -53.24
N SER A 57 -35.32 16.23 -52.57
CA SER A 57 -34.00 16.53 -53.08
C SER A 57 -34.01 15.96 -54.49
N ALA A 58 -34.05 16.86 -55.46
CA ALA A 58 -34.05 16.56 -56.87
C ALA A 58 -32.69 15.98 -57.32
N LEU A 59 -31.89 15.44 -56.39
CA LEU A 59 -30.60 14.83 -56.63
C LEU A 59 -30.70 13.39 -57.15
N PHE A 60 -31.86 12.72 -57.03
CA PHE A 60 -32.00 11.32 -57.43
C PHE A 60 -33.19 11.01 -58.34
N LYS A 61 -33.75 12.01 -59.03
CA LYS A 61 -34.69 11.75 -60.14
C LYS A 61 -33.93 11.80 -61.47
N LYS A 62 -33.82 10.61 -62.10
CA LYS A 62 -33.24 10.33 -63.44
C LYS A 62 -31.71 10.44 -63.55
N ARG A 63 -30.97 9.44 -63.05
CA ARG A 63 -29.70 9.00 -63.68
C ARG A 63 -29.55 7.48 -63.60
N PRO A 64 -29.80 6.70 -64.68
CA PRO A 64 -29.40 5.29 -64.74
C PRO A 64 -27.88 5.07 -64.63
N LYS A 65 -27.09 6.15 -64.70
CA LYS A 65 -25.62 6.13 -64.55
C LYS A 65 -25.14 5.91 -63.11
N ILE A 66 -25.88 6.33 -62.07
CA ILE A 66 -25.42 6.18 -60.66
C ILE A 66 -25.36 4.71 -60.24
N LYS A 67 -26.32 3.86 -60.66
CA LYS A 67 -26.26 2.41 -60.46
C LYS A 67 -25.08 1.73 -61.19
N LYS A 68 -24.66 2.28 -62.34
CA LYS A 68 -23.51 1.77 -63.12
C LYS A 68 -22.19 2.17 -62.46
N TYR A 69 -22.09 3.42 -61.98
CA TYR A 69 -20.93 3.88 -61.21
C TYR A 69 -20.82 3.20 -59.84
N LEU A 70 -21.90 2.99 -59.09
CA LEU A 70 -21.86 2.23 -57.82
C LEU A 70 -21.40 0.77 -58.01
N LYS A 71 -21.71 0.14 -59.14
CA LYS A 71 -21.24 -1.23 -59.46
C LYS A 71 -19.74 -1.32 -59.76
N ILE A 72 -19.11 -0.21 -60.15
CA ILE A 72 -17.67 -0.15 -60.49
C ILE A 72 -16.88 0.50 -59.33
N ALA A 73 -17.43 1.56 -58.74
CA ALA A 73 -16.86 2.28 -57.62
C ALA A 73 -16.87 1.44 -56.34
N ALA A 74 -17.89 0.64 -56.06
CA ALA A 74 -17.89 -0.22 -54.87
C ALA A 74 -16.74 -1.26 -54.87
N PRO A 75 -16.51 -2.05 -55.94
CA PRO A 75 -15.36 -2.96 -55.96
C PRO A 75 -14.03 -2.20 -56.00
N ILE A 76 -13.92 -1.05 -56.66
CA ILE A 76 -12.71 -0.22 -56.59
C ILE A 76 -12.45 0.28 -55.17
N ILE A 77 -13.46 0.78 -54.46
CA ILE A 77 -13.32 1.21 -53.06
C ILE A 77 -12.94 0.03 -52.17
N VAL A 78 -13.51 -1.15 -52.38
CA VAL A 78 -13.14 -2.36 -51.64
C VAL A 78 -11.70 -2.76 -51.95
N ILE A 79 -11.27 -2.73 -53.22
CA ILE A 79 -9.88 -3.00 -53.60
C ILE A 79 -8.94 -1.97 -52.97
N VAL A 80 -9.29 -0.68 -53.01
CA VAL A 80 -8.50 0.38 -52.38
C VAL A 80 -8.43 0.20 -50.87
N LEU A 81 -9.54 -0.13 -50.20
CA LEU A 81 -9.56 -0.41 -48.76
C LEU A 81 -8.73 -1.65 -48.42
N VAL A 82 -8.84 -2.73 -49.21
CA VAL A 82 -8.02 -3.94 -49.03
C VAL A 82 -6.54 -3.64 -49.24
N LEU A 83 -6.19 -2.87 -50.27
CA LEU A 83 -4.81 -2.44 -50.50
C LEU A 83 -4.31 -1.54 -49.35
N LEU A 84 -5.10 -0.57 -48.89
CA LEU A 84 -4.74 0.25 -47.73
C LEU A 84 -4.60 -0.60 -46.45
N SER A 85 -5.46 -1.61 -46.26
CA SER A 85 -5.35 -2.54 -45.14
C SER A 85 -4.08 -3.37 -45.20
N ILE A 86 -3.71 -3.90 -46.37
CA ILE A 86 -2.52 -4.75 -46.52
C ILE A 86 -1.23 -3.93 -46.47
N PHE A 87 -1.18 -2.77 -47.14
CA PHE A 87 0.05 -2.00 -47.29
C PHE A 87 0.29 -0.99 -46.18
N TRP A 88 -0.76 -0.55 -45.48
CA TRP A 88 -0.66 0.51 -44.48
C TRP A 88 -1.17 0.05 -43.11
N PHE A 89 -2.45 -0.26 -42.97
CA PHE A 89 -3.02 -0.48 -41.63
C PHE A 89 -2.45 -1.71 -40.95
N TRP A 90 -2.30 -2.83 -41.65
CA TRP A 90 -1.79 -4.07 -41.06
C TRP A 90 -0.34 -3.96 -40.61
N PRO A 91 0.64 -3.56 -41.46
CA PRO A 91 2.04 -3.54 -41.04
C PRO A 91 2.32 -2.46 -39.97
N ALA A 92 1.65 -1.30 -40.05
CA ALA A 92 1.78 -0.25 -39.04
C ALA A 92 1.23 -0.68 -37.66
N TRP A 93 0.13 -1.45 -37.65
CA TRP A 93 -0.47 -1.96 -36.43
C TRP A 93 0.28 -3.18 -35.87
N PHE A 94 0.76 -4.08 -36.72
CA PHE A 94 1.42 -5.33 -36.30
C PHE A 94 2.88 -5.13 -35.89
N GLY A 95 3.61 -4.17 -36.49
CA GLY A 95 5.02 -3.90 -36.18
C GLY A 95 5.31 -3.73 -34.68
N PRO A 96 4.60 -2.83 -33.95
CA PRO A 96 4.75 -2.69 -32.50
C PRO A 96 4.47 -3.97 -31.70
N ILE A 97 3.49 -4.77 -32.10
CA ILE A 97 3.13 -6.03 -31.42
C ILE A 97 4.23 -7.07 -31.63
N ASN A 98 4.75 -7.16 -32.86
CA ASN A 98 5.88 -8.02 -33.20
C ASN A 98 7.13 -7.63 -32.40
N LEU A 99 7.41 -6.33 -32.26
CA LEU A 99 8.51 -5.83 -31.42
C LEU A 99 8.33 -6.21 -29.94
N ASN A 100 7.15 -6.04 -29.34
CA ASN A 100 6.90 -6.48 -27.96
C ASN A 100 7.00 -8.01 -27.79
N THR A 101 6.62 -8.78 -28.82
CA THR A 101 6.81 -10.23 -28.86
C THR A 101 8.29 -10.61 -28.80
N GLN A 102 9.11 -9.93 -29.61
CA GLN A 102 10.56 -10.13 -29.65
C GLN A 102 11.22 -9.67 -28.35
N LEU A 103 10.81 -8.53 -27.79
CA LEU A 103 11.25 -8.04 -26.48
C LEU A 103 11.06 -9.13 -25.42
N TYR A 104 9.84 -9.68 -25.30
CA TYR A 104 9.57 -10.73 -24.33
C TYR A 104 10.51 -11.93 -24.53
N LYS A 105 10.62 -12.40 -25.78
CA LYS A 105 11.41 -13.58 -26.12
C LYS A 105 12.91 -13.39 -25.89
N ASN A 106 13.44 -12.20 -26.15
CA ASN A 106 14.87 -11.92 -26.17
C ASN A 106 15.40 -11.40 -24.83
N LYS A 107 14.56 -10.69 -24.06
CA LYS A 107 14.99 -9.95 -22.85
C LYS A 107 14.47 -10.52 -21.54
N VAL A 108 13.41 -11.33 -21.55
CA VAL A 108 12.96 -12.01 -20.32
C VAL A 108 13.87 -13.20 -20.05
N ILE A 109 14.56 -13.18 -18.90
CA ILE A 109 15.48 -14.25 -18.53
C ILE A 109 14.70 -15.40 -17.88
N ILE A 110 14.61 -16.51 -18.61
CA ILE A 110 13.95 -17.73 -18.17
C ILE A 110 15.01 -18.74 -17.71
N THR A 111 14.94 -19.11 -16.44
CA THR A 111 15.85 -20.05 -15.78
C THR A 111 15.29 -21.46 -15.69
N ASP A 112 13.96 -21.61 -15.55
CA ASP A 112 13.30 -22.92 -15.52
C ASP A 112 13.06 -23.46 -16.95
N PRO A 113 13.72 -24.56 -17.37
CA PRO A 113 13.53 -25.14 -18.70
C PRO A 113 12.12 -25.71 -18.95
N LEU A 114 11.37 -26.03 -17.88
CA LEU A 114 10.01 -26.57 -17.96
C LEU A 114 8.97 -25.46 -18.20
N LYS A 115 9.27 -24.23 -17.78
CA LYS A 115 8.50 -23.04 -18.15
C LYS A 115 8.88 -22.67 -19.58
N LYS A 116 8.24 -23.35 -20.55
CA LYS A 116 8.38 -23.02 -21.99
C LYS A 116 8.32 -21.51 -22.17
N ALA A 117 9.28 -20.96 -22.93
CA ALA A 117 9.27 -19.55 -23.34
C ALA A 117 7.85 -19.17 -23.79
N LEU A 118 7.20 -18.36 -22.97
CA LEU A 118 5.81 -17.97 -23.14
C LEU A 118 5.66 -17.36 -24.54
N ASN A 119 4.73 -17.90 -25.33
CA ASN A 119 4.41 -17.29 -26.62
C ASN A 119 3.58 -16.02 -26.36
N TYR A 120 4.26 -14.88 -26.31
CA TYR A 120 3.63 -13.58 -26.05
C TYR A 120 2.38 -13.33 -26.92
N GLN A 121 2.37 -13.79 -28.17
CA GLN A 121 1.21 -13.64 -29.06
C GLN A 121 -0.02 -14.41 -28.57
N ASP A 122 0.18 -15.61 -27.99
CA ASP A 122 -0.91 -16.41 -27.44
C ASP A 122 -1.57 -15.72 -26.24
N PHE A 123 -0.81 -14.93 -25.47
CA PHE A 123 -1.33 -14.16 -24.34
C PHE A 123 -1.91 -12.81 -24.76
N TYR A 124 -1.22 -12.07 -25.61
CA TYR A 124 -1.67 -10.75 -26.07
C TYR A 124 -3.01 -10.83 -26.81
N PHE A 125 -3.21 -11.89 -27.62
CA PHE A 125 -4.47 -12.16 -28.29
C PHE A 125 -5.39 -13.10 -27.52
N LEU A 126 -4.96 -13.60 -26.36
CA LEU A 126 -5.68 -14.60 -25.56
C LEU A 126 -6.19 -15.76 -26.44
N ASN A 127 -5.29 -16.37 -27.21
CA ASN A 127 -5.61 -17.40 -28.21
C ASN A 127 -6.74 -16.98 -29.18
N PHE A 128 -6.65 -15.75 -29.69
CA PHE A 128 -7.62 -15.08 -30.56
C PHE A 128 -9.00 -14.82 -29.93
N TRP A 129 -9.15 -14.89 -28.61
CA TRP A 129 -10.37 -14.45 -27.94
C TRP A 129 -10.43 -12.92 -27.78
N SER A 130 -9.27 -12.26 -27.61
CA SER A 130 -9.21 -10.81 -27.38
C SER A 130 -9.63 -10.01 -28.62
N ILE A 131 -10.34 -8.91 -28.39
CA ILE A 131 -10.67 -7.92 -29.43
C ILE A 131 -9.48 -7.09 -29.90
N ASN A 132 -8.31 -7.23 -29.28
CA ASN A 132 -7.06 -6.65 -29.76
C ASN A 132 -6.78 -7.08 -31.20
N PHE A 133 -7.20 -8.29 -31.59
CA PHE A 133 -7.12 -8.74 -32.97
C PHE A 133 -8.43 -8.58 -33.74
N PHE A 134 -8.35 -8.09 -34.98
CA PHE A 134 -9.55 -7.92 -35.82
C PHE A 134 -10.28 -9.24 -36.10
N PHE A 135 -9.56 -10.34 -36.32
CA PHE A 135 -10.12 -11.68 -36.58
C PHE A 135 -10.19 -12.52 -35.31
N ASN A 136 -11.11 -12.19 -34.40
CA ASN A 136 -11.22 -12.83 -33.10
C ASN A 136 -12.45 -13.76 -32.96
N LYS A 137 -12.31 -14.77 -32.10
CA LYS A 137 -13.33 -15.79 -31.77
C LYS A 137 -14.55 -15.16 -31.06
N THR A 138 -14.36 -14.09 -30.28
CA THR A 138 -15.44 -13.39 -29.57
C THR A 138 -16.45 -12.75 -30.53
N ALA A 139 -15.96 -12.02 -31.53
CA ALA A 139 -16.78 -11.43 -32.58
C ALA A 139 -17.46 -12.51 -33.41
N LEU A 140 -16.79 -13.64 -33.68
CA LEU A 140 -17.38 -14.80 -34.33
C LEU A 140 -18.55 -15.38 -33.53
N LEU A 141 -18.40 -15.53 -32.21
CA LEU A 141 -19.46 -15.97 -31.31
C LEU A 141 -20.66 -15.02 -31.38
N GLY A 142 -20.42 -13.71 -31.33
CA GLY A 142 -21.47 -12.70 -31.48
C GLY A 142 -22.18 -12.78 -32.84
N ALA A 143 -21.42 -13.00 -33.93
CA ALA A 143 -21.95 -13.18 -35.28
C ALA A 143 -22.87 -14.40 -35.38
N ILE A 144 -22.48 -15.53 -34.79
CA ILE A 144 -23.26 -16.77 -34.77
C ILE A 144 -24.54 -16.56 -33.96
N ILE A 145 -24.45 -16.06 -32.72
CA ILE A 145 -25.61 -15.81 -31.85
C ILE A 145 -26.62 -14.90 -32.54
N GLY A 146 -26.16 -13.77 -33.10
CA GLY A 146 -27.04 -12.83 -33.78
C GLY A 146 -27.68 -13.40 -35.04
N SER A 147 -26.91 -14.14 -35.84
CA SER A 147 -27.42 -14.80 -37.06
C SER A 147 -28.45 -15.87 -36.73
N VAL A 148 -28.25 -16.67 -35.69
CA VAL A 148 -29.21 -17.68 -35.22
C VAL A 148 -30.52 -17.03 -34.74
N ILE A 149 -30.42 -15.99 -33.90
CA ILE A 149 -31.61 -15.28 -33.37
C ILE A 149 -32.41 -14.62 -34.51
N MET A 150 -31.76 -14.08 -35.54
CA MET A 150 -32.44 -13.40 -36.65
C MET A 150 -32.94 -14.32 -37.78
N SER A 151 -32.19 -15.39 -38.08
CA SER A 151 -32.54 -16.40 -39.09
C SER A 151 -33.68 -17.31 -38.64
N GLY A 152 -33.88 -17.44 -37.32
CA GLY A 152 -35.14 -17.89 -36.80
C GLY A 152 -35.22 -19.35 -36.43
N PHE A 153 -34.11 -19.91 -35.93
CA PHE A 153 -34.07 -21.27 -35.39
C PHE A 153 -35.11 -21.50 -34.27
N ILE A 154 -35.50 -20.43 -33.54
CA ILE A 154 -36.55 -20.46 -32.50
C ILE A 154 -37.88 -19.81 -32.96
N PHE A 155 -37.85 -18.89 -33.95
CA PHE A 155 -39.03 -18.19 -34.49
C PHE A 155 -38.80 -17.78 -35.95
N PHE A 156 -39.78 -17.94 -36.86
CA PHE A 156 -39.66 -17.64 -38.30
C PHE A 156 -38.70 -16.48 -38.71
N PRO A 157 -37.94 -16.62 -39.83
CA PRO A 157 -36.91 -15.65 -40.24
C PRO A 157 -37.42 -14.20 -40.29
N ASN A 158 -36.67 -13.26 -39.70
CA ASN A 158 -37.05 -11.86 -39.70
C ASN A 158 -36.94 -11.25 -41.11
N ARG A 159 -38.09 -10.89 -41.70
CA ARG A 159 -38.18 -10.24 -43.01
C ARG A 159 -38.43 -8.74 -42.92
N SER A 160 -38.67 -8.22 -41.73
CA SER A 160 -39.20 -6.90 -41.46
C SER A 160 -38.23 -5.80 -41.95
N LEU A 161 -36.96 -5.87 -41.56
CA LEU A 161 -35.92 -4.93 -42.01
C LEU A 161 -35.79 -4.91 -43.54
N LEU A 162 -35.62 -6.08 -44.15
CA LEU A 162 -35.47 -6.21 -45.59
C LEU A 162 -36.73 -5.78 -46.36
N THR A 163 -37.91 -5.92 -45.77
CA THR A 163 -39.15 -5.42 -46.38
C THR A 163 -39.22 -3.89 -46.31
N ILE A 164 -38.75 -3.25 -45.22
CA ILE A 164 -38.68 -1.78 -45.13
C ILE A 164 -37.70 -1.24 -46.18
N ILE A 165 -36.51 -1.83 -46.26
CA ILE A 165 -35.50 -1.43 -47.25
C ILE A 165 -36.00 -1.72 -48.67
N GLY A 166 -36.55 -2.91 -48.90
CA GLY A 166 -37.07 -3.34 -50.19
C GLY A 166 -38.27 -2.52 -50.67
N THR A 167 -39.11 -1.99 -49.78
CA THR A 167 -40.20 -1.09 -50.16
C THR A 167 -39.71 0.32 -50.51
N LYS A 168 -38.72 0.86 -49.80
CA LYS A 168 -38.06 2.12 -50.18
C LYS A 168 -37.27 2.01 -51.49
N LEU A 169 -36.61 0.87 -51.73
CA LEU A 169 -35.78 0.62 -52.91
C LEU A 169 -36.50 -0.10 -54.07
N LYS A 170 -37.81 -0.39 -53.93
CA LYS A 170 -38.68 -1.09 -54.90
C LYS A 170 -38.27 -2.54 -55.25
N PHE A 171 -37.64 -3.28 -54.34
CA PHE A 171 -37.27 -4.69 -54.51
C PHE A 171 -38.34 -5.69 -54.02
N GLY A 172 -39.44 -5.22 -53.42
CA GLY A 172 -40.54 -6.08 -52.96
C GLY A 172 -40.26 -6.80 -51.63
N LYS A 173 -41.10 -7.78 -51.26
CA LYS A 173 -41.02 -8.53 -50.00
C LYS A 173 -40.20 -9.82 -50.19
N PRO A 174 -39.08 -10.02 -49.48
CA PRO A 174 -38.25 -11.21 -49.66
C PRO A 174 -38.93 -12.50 -49.14
N SER A 175 -38.57 -13.63 -49.74
CA SER A 175 -38.95 -14.96 -49.25
C SER A 175 -38.26 -15.26 -47.90
N ARG A 176 -38.77 -16.25 -47.14
CA ARG A 176 -38.15 -16.66 -45.87
C ARG A 176 -36.71 -17.11 -46.06
N LEU A 177 -36.46 -17.88 -47.12
CA LEU A 177 -35.14 -18.36 -47.49
C LEU A 177 -34.18 -17.20 -47.79
N LYS A 178 -34.60 -16.22 -48.62
CA LYS A 178 -33.76 -15.05 -48.95
C LYS A 178 -33.41 -14.21 -47.73
N ALA A 179 -34.33 -14.09 -46.77
CA ALA A 179 -34.04 -13.39 -45.52
C ALA A 179 -33.11 -14.18 -44.59
N SER A 180 -33.25 -15.51 -44.54
CA SER A 180 -32.31 -16.37 -43.80
C SER A 180 -30.90 -16.24 -44.38
N ILE A 181 -30.76 -16.31 -45.71
CA ILE A 181 -29.50 -16.12 -46.43
C ILE A 181 -28.89 -14.75 -46.11
N PHE A 182 -29.70 -13.69 -46.08
CA PHE A 182 -29.22 -12.35 -45.72
C PHE A 182 -28.66 -12.30 -44.29
N TRP A 183 -29.35 -12.89 -43.31
CA TRP A 183 -28.88 -12.87 -41.92
C TRP A 183 -27.59 -13.69 -41.73
N TRP A 184 -27.40 -14.77 -42.48
CA TRP A 184 -26.14 -15.53 -42.52
C TRP A 184 -25.05 -14.92 -43.42
N THR A 185 -25.29 -13.78 -44.06
CA THR A 185 -24.29 -13.08 -44.90
C THR A 185 -24.08 -11.65 -44.41
N GLY A 186 -24.92 -10.70 -44.84
CA GLY A 186 -24.83 -9.30 -44.40
C GLY A 186 -25.13 -9.11 -42.92
N GLY A 187 -26.05 -9.92 -42.35
CA GLY A 187 -26.32 -9.93 -40.92
C GLY A 187 -25.16 -10.47 -40.09
N PHE A 188 -24.47 -11.48 -40.60
CA PHE A 188 -23.31 -12.09 -39.96
C PHE A 188 -22.19 -11.05 -39.76
N VAL A 189 -21.88 -10.27 -40.81
CA VAL A 189 -20.91 -9.17 -40.71
C VAL A 189 -21.36 -8.10 -39.72
N LEU A 190 -22.65 -7.73 -39.71
CA LEU A 190 -23.17 -6.76 -38.74
C LEU A 190 -23.00 -7.24 -37.30
N PHE A 191 -23.38 -8.49 -37.02
CA PHE A 191 -23.30 -9.06 -35.68
C PHE A 191 -21.87 -9.44 -35.27
N TYR A 192 -20.96 -9.59 -36.22
CA TYR A 192 -19.53 -9.70 -35.94
C TYR A 192 -19.01 -8.42 -35.26
N PHE A 193 -19.28 -7.25 -35.84
CA PHE A 193 -18.89 -5.97 -35.23
C PHE A 193 -19.62 -5.69 -33.92
N ILE A 194 -20.92 -5.98 -33.84
CA ILE A 194 -21.66 -5.83 -32.57
C ILE A 194 -21.13 -6.82 -31.52
N GLY A 195 -20.69 -8.01 -31.95
CA GLY A 195 -20.12 -9.07 -31.11
C GLY A 195 -18.86 -8.65 -30.36
N MET A 196 -18.09 -7.70 -30.87
CA MET A 196 -16.93 -7.14 -30.17
C MET A 196 -17.31 -6.48 -28.82
N ILE A 197 -18.57 -6.07 -28.64
CA ILE A 197 -19.05 -5.50 -27.36
C ILE A 197 -19.02 -6.53 -26.22
N LEU A 198 -19.02 -7.83 -26.51
CA LEU A 198 -18.93 -8.88 -25.49
C LEU A 198 -17.67 -8.78 -24.64
N ASP A 199 -16.57 -8.27 -25.20
CA ASP A 199 -15.25 -8.21 -24.57
C ASP A 199 -14.75 -6.77 -24.46
N PHE A 200 -15.65 -5.84 -24.11
CA PHE A 200 -15.34 -4.42 -24.02
C PHE A 200 -14.21 -4.09 -23.03
N ASP A 201 -14.12 -4.84 -21.93
CA ASP A 201 -13.10 -4.67 -20.87
C ASP A 201 -11.98 -5.74 -20.92
N GLY A 202 -11.95 -6.59 -21.95
CA GLY A 202 -10.98 -7.69 -22.09
C GLY A 202 -11.19 -8.87 -21.12
N GLN A 203 -12.19 -8.81 -20.23
CA GLN A 203 -12.35 -9.82 -19.18
C GLN A 203 -13.15 -11.03 -19.66
N PHE A 204 -14.01 -10.84 -20.66
CA PHE A 204 -14.76 -11.93 -21.28
C PHE A 204 -13.81 -12.91 -21.99
N SER A 205 -12.88 -12.37 -22.78
CA SER A 205 -11.84 -13.16 -23.45
C SER A 205 -10.88 -13.80 -22.45
N TRP A 206 -10.58 -13.12 -21.34
CA TRP A 206 -9.76 -13.67 -20.26
C TRP A 206 -10.37 -14.93 -19.62
N VAL A 207 -11.64 -14.90 -19.25
CA VAL A 207 -12.32 -16.08 -18.66
C VAL A 207 -12.35 -17.25 -19.63
N LEU A 208 -12.63 -17.00 -20.91
CA LEU A 208 -12.62 -18.05 -21.95
C LEU A 208 -11.24 -18.64 -22.17
N TYR A 209 -10.21 -17.80 -22.10
CA TYR A 209 -8.82 -18.24 -22.18
C TYR A 209 -8.45 -19.13 -20.98
N LEU A 210 -8.81 -18.74 -19.75
CA LEU A 210 -8.59 -19.57 -18.56
C LEU A 210 -9.35 -20.89 -18.62
N PHE A 211 -10.57 -20.89 -19.15
CA PHE A 211 -11.33 -22.12 -19.40
C PHE A 211 -10.63 -23.03 -20.42
N GLU A 212 -10.12 -22.49 -21.53
CA GLU A 212 -9.37 -23.27 -22.53
C GLU A 212 -8.03 -23.83 -21.99
N LYS A 213 -7.51 -23.25 -20.91
CA LYS A 213 -6.32 -23.71 -20.19
C LYS A 213 -6.65 -24.61 -18.99
N ASP A 214 -7.89 -25.08 -18.86
CA ASP A 214 -8.38 -25.94 -17.77
C ASP A 214 -8.15 -25.35 -16.36
N GLN A 215 -8.13 -24.02 -16.24
CA GLN A 215 -7.90 -23.32 -14.96
C GLN A 215 -9.18 -23.04 -14.19
N ILE A 216 -10.29 -22.85 -14.93
CA ILE A 216 -11.63 -22.58 -14.41
C ILE A 216 -12.58 -23.59 -15.04
N THR A 217 -13.51 -24.13 -14.26
CA THR A 217 -14.56 -25.02 -14.75
C THR A 217 -15.85 -24.26 -15.04
N LEU A 218 -16.47 -24.52 -16.19
CA LEU A 218 -17.78 -23.96 -16.55
C LEU A 218 -18.86 -25.06 -16.45
N ASP A 219 -19.83 -24.88 -15.55
CA ASP A 219 -21.06 -25.69 -15.52
C ASP A 219 -22.24 -24.88 -16.08
N PRO A 220 -22.58 -25.02 -17.38
CA PRO A 220 -23.62 -24.22 -18.02
C PRO A 220 -25.05 -24.54 -17.54
N PHE A 221 -25.28 -25.65 -16.85
CA PHE A 221 -26.62 -26.06 -16.42
C PHE A 221 -27.02 -25.50 -15.06
N ASN A 222 -26.05 -25.34 -14.15
CA ASN A 222 -26.31 -24.87 -12.79
C ASN A 222 -26.01 -23.37 -12.57
N VAL A 223 -25.42 -22.68 -13.56
CA VAL A 223 -25.05 -21.24 -13.48
C VAL A 223 -26.11 -20.36 -12.81
N PHE A 224 -27.37 -20.47 -13.26
CA PHE A 224 -28.42 -19.61 -12.75
C PHE A 224 -28.80 -19.94 -11.32
N PHE A 225 -28.77 -21.21 -10.96
CA PHE A 225 -29.06 -21.64 -9.61
C PHE A 225 -27.94 -21.19 -8.66
N ASP A 226 -26.69 -21.42 -9.04
CA ASP A 226 -25.52 -21.08 -8.22
C ASP A 226 -25.38 -19.57 -8.03
N ALA A 227 -25.62 -18.76 -9.07
CA ALA A 227 -25.59 -17.29 -8.98
C ALA A 227 -26.64 -16.74 -8.02
N PHE A 228 -27.84 -17.33 -8.02
CA PHE A 228 -28.91 -16.92 -7.10
C PHE A 228 -28.75 -17.56 -5.71
N MET A 229 -28.08 -18.70 -5.61
CA MET A 229 -27.71 -19.30 -4.33
C MET A 229 -26.75 -18.41 -3.56
N VAL A 230 -25.82 -17.72 -4.23
CA VAL A 230 -25.04 -16.66 -3.61
C VAL A 230 -25.96 -15.61 -2.98
N LEU A 231 -27.05 -15.18 -3.62
CA LEU A 231 -27.95 -14.20 -3.01
C LEU A 231 -28.80 -14.75 -1.83
N ILE A 232 -29.20 -16.02 -1.90
CA ILE A 232 -30.16 -16.64 -0.97
C ILE A 232 -29.46 -17.20 0.28
N ASP A 233 -28.31 -17.85 0.10
CA ASP A 233 -27.49 -18.43 1.15
C ASP A 233 -26.37 -17.48 1.58
N GLN A 234 -26.35 -17.12 2.86
CA GLN A 234 -25.36 -16.21 3.44
C GLN A 234 -23.98 -16.87 3.59
N ASN A 235 -23.93 -18.20 3.70
CA ASN A 235 -22.69 -18.94 3.90
C ASN A 235 -21.95 -19.24 2.60
N ASN A 236 -22.58 -18.97 1.45
CA ASN A 236 -21.96 -19.19 0.15
C ASN A 236 -21.03 -18.03 -0.22
N VAL A 237 -19.72 -18.30 -0.13
CA VAL A 237 -18.62 -17.37 -0.44
C VAL A 237 -17.90 -17.76 -1.74
N ASN A 238 -18.61 -18.35 -2.70
CA ASN A 238 -17.99 -18.78 -3.96
C ASN A 238 -17.66 -17.58 -4.88
N ILE A 239 -16.53 -16.94 -4.60
CA ILE A 239 -16.01 -15.75 -5.29
C ILE A 239 -15.66 -16.09 -6.75
N GLU A 240 -15.04 -17.25 -6.99
CA GLU A 240 -14.69 -17.72 -8.33
C GLU A 240 -15.91 -17.82 -9.24
N PHE A 241 -16.99 -18.43 -8.75
CA PHE A 241 -18.22 -18.55 -9.51
C PHE A 241 -18.81 -17.17 -9.86
N ILE A 242 -18.86 -16.25 -8.90
CA ILE A 242 -19.39 -14.90 -9.14
C ILE A 242 -18.54 -14.10 -10.13
N PHE A 243 -17.22 -14.29 -10.11
CA PHE A 243 -16.32 -13.72 -11.11
C PHE A 243 -16.70 -14.21 -12.51
N VAL A 244 -16.82 -15.53 -12.70
CA VAL A 244 -17.23 -16.13 -13.98
C VAL A 244 -18.62 -15.66 -14.40
N TYR A 245 -19.58 -15.61 -13.47
CA TYR A 245 -20.93 -15.11 -13.74
C TYR A 245 -20.92 -13.68 -14.26
N THR A 246 -20.21 -12.79 -13.57
CA THR A 246 -20.16 -11.36 -13.89
C THR A 246 -19.42 -11.10 -15.20
N ARG A 247 -18.36 -11.86 -15.50
CA ARG A 247 -17.46 -11.59 -16.64
C ARG A 247 -17.74 -12.40 -17.90
N LEU A 248 -18.39 -13.55 -17.78
CA LEU A 248 -18.73 -14.41 -18.92
C LEU A 248 -20.24 -14.44 -19.17
N TYR A 249 -21.01 -14.88 -18.18
CA TYR A 249 -22.43 -15.19 -18.38
C TYR A 249 -23.29 -13.94 -18.50
N LEU A 250 -23.05 -12.91 -17.69
CA LEU A 250 -23.84 -11.68 -17.74
C LEU A 250 -23.69 -10.90 -19.08
N PRO A 251 -22.49 -10.69 -19.64
CA PRO A 251 -22.33 -10.11 -20.97
C PRO A 251 -23.04 -10.90 -22.07
N LEU A 252 -23.00 -12.24 -22.02
CA LEU A 252 -23.73 -13.10 -22.96
C LEU A 252 -25.25 -12.92 -22.84
N ILE A 253 -25.78 -12.87 -21.62
CA ILE A 253 -27.20 -12.63 -21.34
C ILE A 253 -27.62 -11.28 -21.92
N TYR A 254 -26.87 -10.22 -21.64
CA TYR A 254 -27.14 -8.89 -22.19
C TYR A 254 -27.07 -8.85 -23.71
N PHE A 255 -26.09 -9.53 -24.30
CA PHE A 255 -25.96 -9.61 -25.75
C PHE A 255 -27.16 -10.32 -26.39
N ILE A 256 -27.56 -11.48 -25.84
CA ILE A 256 -28.73 -12.25 -26.32
C ILE A 256 -30.01 -11.42 -26.21
N PHE A 257 -30.29 -10.83 -25.04
CA PHE A 257 -31.48 -9.98 -24.86
C PHE A 257 -31.41 -8.72 -25.72
N GLY A 258 -30.23 -8.11 -25.87
CA GLY A 258 -30.01 -6.97 -26.75
C GLY A 258 -30.37 -7.27 -28.21
N ILE A 259 -29.98 -8.44 -28.73
CA ILE A 259 -30.34 -8.87 -30.09
C ILE A 259 -31.83 -9.19 -30.20
N ILE A 260 -32.44 -9.80 -29.17
CA ILE A 260 -33.90 -10.01 -29.14
C ILE A 260 -34.64 -8.67 -29.16
N ILE A 261 -34.23 -7.69 -28.34
CA ILE A 261 -34.79 -6.35 -28.31
C ILE A 261 -34.60 -5.67 -29.68
N PHE A 262 -33.42 -5.77 -30.29
CA PHE A 262 -33.17 -5.26 -31.64
C PHE A 262 -34.13 -5.89 -32.67
N ARG A 263 -34.34 -7.21 -32.60
CA ARG A 263 -35.29 -7.94 -33.47
C ARG A 263 -36.72 -7.44 -33.27
N LEU A 264 -37.16 -7.26 -32.03
CA LEU A 264 -38.50 -6.77 -31.67
C LEU A 264 -38.70 -5.32 -32.10
N SER A 265 -37.70 -4.46 -31.92
CA SER A 265 -37.69 -3.06 -32.36
C SER A 265 -37.85 -2.93 -33.87
N ILE A 266 -37.13 -3.75 -34.65
CA ILE A 266 -37.31 -3.83 -36.11
C ILE A 266 -38.75 -4.25 -36.46
N ASN A 267 -39.34 -5.19 -35.70
CA ASN A 267 -40.71 -5.62 -35.93
C ASN A 267 -41.73 -4.51 -35.60
N ILE A 268 -41.51 -3.72 -34.56
CA ILE A 268 -42.32 -2.52 -34.26
C ILE A 268 -42.24 -1.54 -35.42
N ALA A 269 -41.03 -1.17 -35.86
CA ALA A 269 -40.83 -0.25 -36.97
C ALA A 269 -41.51 -0.77 -38.25
N SER A 270 -41.39 -2.06 -38.57
CA SER A 270 -42.04 -2.64 -39.75
C SER A 270 -43.56 -2.65 -39.64
N ASN A 271 -44.13 -2.94 -38.48
CA ASN A 271 -45.58 -2.94 -38.32
C ASN A 271 -46.14 -1.52 -38.30
N TYR A 272 -45.36 -0.53 -37.84
CA TYR A 272 -45.70 0.89 -37.89
C TYR A 272 -45.72 1.41 -39.34
N TYR A 273 -44.64 1.19 -40.09
CA TYR A 273 -44.48 1.76 -41.44
C TYR A 273 -45.17 0.97 -42.57
N LEU A 274 -45.28 -0.37 -42.47
CA LEU A 274 -45.69 -1.20 -43.61
C LEU A 274 -47.06 -1.87 -43.47
N ARG A 275 -47.43 -2.28 -42.26
CA ARG A 275 -48.63 -3.13 -42.03
C ARG A 275 -49.73 -2.48 -41.21
N ARG A 276 -49.41 -1.36 -40.54
CA ARG A 276 -50.27 -0.63 -39.58
C ARG A 276 -51.03 -1.59 -38.65
N ASN A 277 -50.30 -2.52 -38.04
CA ASN A 277 -50.86 -3.53 -37.13
C ASN A 277 -50.56 -3.16 -35.67
N ASP A 278 -51.55 -2.56 -35.03
CA ASP A 278 -51.46 -2.04 -33.66
C ASP A 278 -51.28 -3.18 -32.62
N TYR A 279 -51.87 -4.36 -32.84
CA TYR A 279 -51.74 -5.52 -31.94
C TYR A 279 -50.30 -6.05 -31.90
N ASN A 280 -49.65 -6.17 -33.06
CA ASN A 280 -48.25 -6.60 -33.11
C ASN A 280 -47.30 -5.55 -32.53
N ILE A 281 -47.60 -4.25 -32.67
CA ILE A 281 -46.79 -3.19 -32.07
C ILE A 281 -46.86 -3.30 -30.54
N GLY A 282 -48.07 -3.40 -29.98
CA GLY A 282 -48.27 -3.57 -28.54
C GLY A 282 -47.62 -4.85 -28.00
N ALA A 283 -47.77 -5.98 -28.71
CA ALA A 283 -47.18 -7.25 -28.30
C ALA A 283 -45.65 -7.20 -28.25
N ASN A 284 -45.00 -6.64 -29.29
CA ASN A 284 -43.54 -6.50 -29.30
C ASN A 284 -43.06 -5.50 -28.24
N ALA A 285 -43.80 -4.43 -27.95
CA ALA A 285 -43.44 -3.47 -26.90
C ALA A 285 -43.48 -4.11 -25.50
N LEU A 286 -44.50 -4.93 -25.21
CA LEU A 286 -44.58 -5.69 -23.95
C LEU A 286 -43.46 -6.72 -23.83
N LEU A 287 -43.10 -7.40 -24.94
CA LEU A 287 -41.97 -8.33 -24.95
C LEU A 287 -40.62 -7.63 -24.73
N ILE A 288 -40.43 -6.42 -25.28
CA ILE A 288 -39.23 -5.61 -25.00
C ILE A 288 -39.16 -5.24 -23.52
N ALA A 289 -40.28 -4.78 -22.94
CA ALA A 289 -40.35 -4.47 -21.51
C ALA A 289 -40.04 -5.70 -20.65
N GLY A 290 -40.56 -6.88 -21.02
CA GLY A 290 -40.21 -8.15 -20.38
C GLY A 290 -38.72 -8.48 -20.49
N CYS A 291 -38.11 -8.35 -21.67
CA CYS A 291 -36.67 -8.56 -21.86
C CYS A 291 -35.83 -7.60 -20.99
N ALA A 292 -36.25 -6.34 -20.87
CA ALA A 292 -35.59 -5.38 -19.99
C ALA A 292 -35.69 -5.80 -18.52
N SER A 293 -36.86 -6.26 -18.05
CA SER A 293 -37.01 -6.82 -16.71
C SER A 293 -36.14 -8.06 -16.48
N ALA A 294 -36.02 -8.95 -17.47
CA ALA A 294 -35.13 -10.11 -17.38
C ALA A 294 -33.65 -9.71 -17.28
N MET A 295 -33.22 -8.73 -18.08
CA MET A 295 -31.85 -8.20 -17.98
C MET A 295 -31.58 -7.67 -16.56
N ILE A 296 -32.49 -6.88 -15.98
CA ILE A 296 -32.36 -6.40 -14.61
C ILE A 296 -32.28 -7.57 -13.62
N PHE A 297 -33.16 -8.57 -13.75
CA PHE A 297 -33.20 -9.74 -12.88
C PHE A 297 -31.86 -10.51 -12.87
N PHE A 298 -31.31 -10.80 -14.04
CA PHE A 298 -30.02 -11.50 -14.14
C PHE A 298 -28.82 -10.65 -13.69
N THR A 299 -28.99 -9.35 -13.51
CA THR A 299 -27.93 -8.48 -12.96
C THR A 299 -27.90 -8.54 -11.43
N LEU A 300 -28.98 -8.96 -10.78
CA LEU A 300 -29.11 -8.91 -9.32
C LEU A 300 -28.00 -9.63 -8.54
N PRO A 301 -27.49 -10.80 -8.97
CA PRO A 301 -26.34 -11.44 -8.32
C PRO A 301 -25.09 -10.57 -8.24
N THR A 302 -24.95 -9.57 -9.12
CA THR A 302 -23.79 -8.67 -9.20
C THR A 302 -23.88 -7.44 -8.29
N PHE A 303 -24.99 -7.27 -7.57
CA PHE A 303 -25.20 -6.16 -6.64
C PHE A 303 -25.21 -6.63 -5.18
N ALA A 304 -24.74 -5.76 -4.29
CA ALA A 304 -24.88 -5.96 -2.85
C ALA A 304 -26.30 -5.62 -2.38
N LEU A 305 -27.17 -6.63 -2.38
CA LEU A 305 -28.58 -6.49 -2.02
C LEU A 305 -28.79 -6.58 -0.51
N ASN A 306 -29.66 -5.71 0.03
CA ASN A 306 -30.18 -5.86 1.39
C ASN A 306 -31.40 -6.80 1.44
N GLY A 307 -31.85 -7.16 2.64
CA GLY A 307 -32.96 -8.11 2.82
C GLY A 307 -34.27 -7.67 2.15
N VAL A 308 -34.54 -6.36 2.09
CA VAL A 308 -35.73 -5.82 1.41
C VAL A 308 -35.62 -5.96 -0.11
N GLN A 309 -34.46 -5.62 -0.67
CA GLN A 309 -34.19 -5.76 -2.11
C GLN A 309 -34.24 -7.21 -2.57
N LEU A 310 -33.79 -8.15 -1.71
CA LEU A 310 -33.89 -9.58 -1.98
C LEU A 310 -35.36 -10.04 -2.09
N LEU A 311 -36.28 -9.48 -1.31
CA LEU A 311 -37.72 -9.75 -1.46
C LEU A 311 -38.26 -9.10 -2.74
N GLN A 312 -37.83 -7.87 -3.06
CA GLN A 312 -38.25 -7.15 -4.26
C GLN A 312 -37.79 -7.83 -5.56
N MET A 313 -36.70 -8.60 -5.55
CA MET A 313 -36.23 -9.39 -6.69
C MET A 313 -37.34 -10.26 -7.31
N TRP A 314 -38.17 -10.90 -6.48
CA TRP A 314 -39.28 -11.75 -6.97
C TRP A 314 -40.33 -10.96 -7.76
N SER A 315 -40.50 -9.67 -7.47
CA SER A 315 -41.39 -8.79 -8.23
C SER A 315 -40.88 -8.55 -9.65
N ILE A 316 -39.56 -8.48 -9.84
CA ILE A 316 -38.93 -8.30 -11.16
C ILE A 316 -39.10 -9.58 -11.98
N LEU A 317 -38.92 -10.76 -11.36
CA LEU A 317 -39.20 -12.04 -12.01
C LEU A 317 -40.67 -12.18 -12.41
N LEU A 318 -41.58 -11.80 -11.52
CA LEU A 318 -43.02 -11.81 -11.79
C LEU A 318 -43.37 -10.84 -12.93
N ALA A 319 -42.78 -9.64 -12.94
CA ALA A 319 -42.94 -8.66 -14.01
C ALA A 319 -42.53 -9.25 -15.37
N PHE A 320 -41.37 -9.92 -15.42
CA PHE A 320 -40.89 -10.59 -16.61
C PHE A 320 -41.89 -11.64 -17.13
N LEU A 321 -42.36 -12.54 -16.26
CA LEU A 321 -43.30 -13.60 -16.63
C LEU A 321 -44.66 -13.06 -17.10
N ILE A 322 -45.20 -12.04 -16.41
CA ILE A 322 -46.48 -11.42 -16.77
C ILE A 322 -46.35 -10.66 -18.10
N LEU A 323 -45.32 -9.84 -18.28
CA LEU A 323 -45.12 -9.07 -19.52
C LEU A 323 -44.91 -9.99 -20.73
N LEU A 324 -44.18 -11.09 -20.55
CA LEU A 324 -44.00 -12.11 -21.56
C LEU A 324 -45.33 -12.80 -21.91
N GLY A 325 -46.09 -13.22 -20.90
CA GLY A 325 -47.40 -13.85 -21.06
C GLY A 325 -48.43 -12.94 -21.74
N LEU A 326 -48.50 -11.66 -21.34
CA LEU A 326 -49.37 -10.66 -21.96
C LEU A 326 -48.95 -10.36 -23.41
N GLY A 327 -47.64 -10.24 -23.66
CA GLY A 327 -47.09 -10.04 -25.00
C GLY A 327 -47.46 -11.19 -25.94
N LEU A 328 -47.30 -12.44 -25.50
CA LEU A 328 -47.65 -13.64 -26.27
C LEU A 328 -49.16 -13.74 -26.50
N SER A 329 -49.96 -13.49 -25.46
CA SER A 329 -51.43 -13.51 -25.54
C SER A 329 -51.95 -12.47 -26.52
N LEU A 330 -51.41 -11.25 -26.49
CA LEU A 330 -51.78 -10.17 -27.42
C LEU A 330 -51.35 -10.49 -28.86
N TYR A 331 -50.21 -11.16 -29.03
CA TYR A 331 -49.76 -11.66 -30.34
C TYR A 331 -50.70 -12.72 -30.92
N ILE A 332 -51.09 -13.72 -30.12
CA ILE A 332 -52.03 -14.78 -30.54
C ILE A 332 -53.41 -14.19 -30.84
N TYR A 333 -53.92 -13.33 -29.96
CA TYR A 333 -55.21 -12.65 -30.14
C TYR A 333 -55.23 -11.81 -31.43
N GLY A 334 -54.18 -11.00 -31.65
CA GLY A 334 -54.01 -10.20 -32.85
C GLY A 334 -53.98 -11.07 -34.12
N ARG A 335 -53.31 -12.23 -34.07
CA ARG A 335 -53.29 -13.20 -35.18
C ARG A 335 -54.68 -13.77 -35.49
N ILE A 336 -55.44 -14.18 -34.49
CA ILE A 336 -56.80 -14.72 -34.67
C ILE A 336 -57.74 -13.66 -35.25
N LYS A 337 -57.69 -12.42 -34.73
CA LYS A 337 -58.50 -11.29 -35.22
C LYS A 337 -58.19 -10.95 -36.68
N VAL A 338 -56.91 -10.87 -37.04
CA VAL A 338 -56.47 -10.57 -38.42
C VAL A 338 -56.80 -11.72 -39.38
N ALA A 339 -56.75 -12.98 -38.91
CA ALA A 339 -57.15 -14.14 -39.70
C ALA A 339 -58.66 -14.13 -40.02
N LYS A 340 -59.51 -13.69 -39.07
CA LYS A 340 -60.96 -13.56 -39.29
C LYS A 340 -61.32 -12.39 -40.22
N ASN A 341 -60.65 -11.23 -40.08
CA ASN A 341 -60.81 -10.11 -41.01
C ASN A 341 -59.52 -9.28 -41.13
N PRO A 342 -58.90 -9.18 -42.32
CA PRO A 342 -57.65 -8.45 -42.54
C PRO A 342 -57.72 -6.95 -42.22
N ARG A 343 -58.91 -6.34 -42.26
CA ARG A 343 -59.11 -4.91 -41.96
C ARG A 343 -59.10 -4.59 -40.45
N ASN A 344 -59.14 -5.61 -39.59
CA ASN A 344 -59.10 -5.46 -38.14
C ASN A 344 -57.67 -5.40 -37.56
N ASN A 345 -56.69 -4.97 -38.36
CA ASN A 345 -55.30 -4.79 -37.94
C ASN A 345 -55.08 -3.52 -37.09
N ILE A 346 -56.00 -2.56 -37.17
CA ILE A 346 -55.96 -1.30 -36.41
C ILE A 346 -56.92 -1.40 -35.22
N ILE A 347 -56.44 -1.07 -34.02
CA ILE A 347 -57.27 -1.08 -32.80
C ILE A 347 -58.13 0.20 -32.78
N SER A 348 -59.43 0.09 -32.54
CA SER A 348 -60.30 1.27 -32.45
C SER A 348 -60.00 2.09 -31.18
N ASN A 349 -60.28 3.40 -31.18
CA ASN A 349 -60.00 4.26 -30.03
C ASN A 349 -60.66 3.75 -28.72
N ARG A 350 -61.89 3.22 -28.79
CA ARG A 350 -62.56 2.61 -27.63
C ARG A 350 -61.84 1.37 -27.11
N GLN A 351 -61.28 0.56 -28.00
CA GLN A 351 -60.49 -0.62 -27.63
C GLN A 351 -59.09 -0.24 -27.13
N LYS A 352 -58.48 0.83 -27.65
CA LYS A 352 -57.21 1.38 -27.13
C LYS A 352 -57.37 1.85 -25.68
N ILE A 353 -58.48 2.51 -25.36
CA ILE A 353 -58.78 2.92 -23.97
C ILE A 353 -58.97 1.69 -23.07
N LYS A 354 -59.77 0.69 -23.49
CA LYS A 354 -59.95 -0.55 -22.71
C LYS A 354 -58.63 -1.31 -22.51
N LEU A 355 -57.82 -1.43 -23.56
CA LEU A 355 -56.51 -2.07 -23.49
C LEU A 355 -55.55 -1.27 -22.61
N GLY A 356 -55.58 0.06 -22.70
CA GLY A 356 -54.80 0.96 -21.85
C GLY A 356 -55.18 0.85 -20.37
N ILE A 357 -56.47 0.71 -20.05
CA ILE A 357 -56.94 0.46 -18.68
C ILE A 357 -56.47 -0.91 -18.18
N ILE A 358 -56.57 -1.96 -19.01
CA ILE A 358 -56.09 -3.31 -18.65
C ILE A 358 -54.57 -3.30 -18.43
N VAL A 359 -53.81 -2.72 -19.35
CA VAL A 359 -52.35 -2.58 -19.22
C VAL A 359 -51.99 -1.73 -18.01
N GLY A 360 -52.70 -0.64 -17.76
CA GLY A 360 -52.54 0.19 -16.56
C GLY A 360 -52.80 -0.61 -15.27
N ALA A 361 -53.86 -1.42 -15.22
CA ALA A 361 -54.17 -2.29 -14.09
C ALA A 361 -53.09 -3.37 -13.87
N PHE A 362 -52.55 -3.96 -14.95
CA PHE A 362 -51.44 -4.91 -14.85
C PHE A 362 -50.13 -4.24 -14.44
N ILE A 363 -49.84 -3.03 -14.91
CA ILE A 363 -48.69 -2.25 -14.45
C ILE A 363 -48.84 -1.98 -12.95
N VAL A 364 -50.02 -1.54 -12.51
CA VAL A 364 -50.32 -1.37 -11.08
C VAL A 364 -50.11 -2.68 -10.33
N LEU A 365 -50.65 -3.81 -10.81
CA LEU A 365 -50.44 -5.14 -10.21
C LEU A 365 -48.97 -5.57 -10.13
N ILE A 366 -48.18 -5.31 -11.18
CA ILE A 366 -46.74 -5.60 -11.22
C ILE A 366 -45.97 -4.69 -10.26
N THR A 367 -46.38 -3.43 -10.13
CA THR A 367 -45.76 -2.45 -9.23
C THR A 367 -46.26 -2.57 -7.79
N ILE A 368 -47.38 -3.25 -7.52
CA ILE A 368 -47.92 -3.43 -6.17
C ILE A 368 -46.91 -4.13 -5.26
N PRO A 369 -46.26 -5.23 -5.65
CA PRO A 369 -45.18 -5.82 -4.85
C PRO A 369 -43.98 -4.88 -4.64
N LEU A 370 -43.66 -4.00 -5.60
CA LEU A 370 -42.60 -3.00 -5.45
C LEU A 370 -42.99 -1.89 -4.45
N LEU A 371 -44.25 -1.45 -4.48
CA LEU A 371 -44.79 -0.33 -3.69
C LEU A 371 -45.27 -0.75 -2.29
N PHE A 372 -45.87 -1.93 -2.16
CA PHE A 372 -46.42 -2.51 -0.93
C PHE A 372 -45.54 -3.63 -0.37
N SER A 373 -44.31 -3.82 -0.87
CA SER A 373 -43.34 -4.65 -0.16
C SER A 373 -43.27 -4.17 1.29
N ILE A 374 -43.11 -5.11 2.21
CA ILE A 374 -42.98 -4.86 3.64
C ILE A 374 -41.84 -3.85 3.96
N GLY A 375 -40.90 -3.65 3.03
CA GLY A 375 -39.76 -2.74 3.11
C GLY A 375 -40.09 -1.29 3.47
N PRO A 376 -40.75 -0.50 2.60
CA PRO A 376 -41.16 0.87 2.90
C PRO A 376 -41.92 1.03 4.22
N LEU A 377 -42.81 0.08 4.54
CA LEU A 377 -43.61 0.12 5.77
C LEU A 377 -42.74 -0.10 7.02
N ILE A 378 -41.80 -1.07 7.00
CA ILE A 378 -40.84 -1.31 8.10
C ILE A 378 -39.83 -0.16 8.21
N THR A 379 -39.31 0.39 7.11
CA THR A 379 -38.37 1.53 7.15
C THR A 379 -38.98 2.77 7.79
N LEU A 380 -40.31 2.96 7.68
CA LEU A 380 -41.02 4.10 8.24
C LEU A 380 -41.52 3.86 9.67
N THR A 381 -41.81 2.62 10.08
CA THR A 381 -42.41 2.31 11.40
C THR A 381 -41.46 1.64 12.41
N LYS A 382 -40.39 0.94 11.98
CA LYS A 382 -39.43 0.24 12.85
C LYS A 382 -37.98 0.30 12.31
N LYS A 383 -37.34 1.47 12.43
CA LYS A 383 -35.97 1.72 11.94
C LYS A 383 -34.89 0.80 12.54
N SER A 384 -35.03 0.39 13.81
CA SER A 384 -34.06 -0.49 14.49
C SER A 384 -34.01 -1.88 13.83
N VAL A 385 -35.17 -2.49 13.64
CA VAL A 385 -35.33 -3.79 12.98
C VAL A 385 -34.76 -3.75 11.55
N TYR A 386 -35.08 -2.70 10.77
CA TYR A 386 -34.53 -2.55 9.42
C TYR A 386 -32.99 -2.53 9.42
N SER A 387 -32.38 -1.81 10.35
CA SER A 387 -30.92 -1.69 10.43
C SER A 387 -30.25 -3.04 10.72
N GLU A 388 -30.84 -3.84 11.60
CA GLU A 388 -30.36 -5.19 11.93
C GLU A 388 -30.48 -6.14 10.72
N TYR A 389 -31.58 -6.07 9.98
CA TYR A 389 -31.74 -6.84 8.73
C TYR A 389 -30.75 -6.40 7.65
N GLU A 390 -30.52 -5.10 7.49
CA GLU A 390 -29.53 -4.58 6.55
C GLU A 390 -28.11 -5.01 6.92
N TRP A 391 -27.78 -4.96 8.21
CA TRP A 391 -26.50 -5.44 8.74
C TRP A 391 -26.25 -6.91 8.41
N ASN A 392 -27.16 -7.79 8.84
CA ASN A 392 -27.01 -9.24 8.70
C ASN A 392 -27.00 -9.69 7.22
N ARG A 393 -27.75 -9.00 6.34
CA ARG A 393 -27.91 -9.45 4.93
C ARG A 393 -26.95 -8.80 3.95
N LYS A 394 -26.53 -7.57 4.21
CA LYS A 394 -25.70 -6.79 3.28
C LYS A 394 -24.35 -6.45 3.90
N ILE A 395 -24.34 -5.73 5.01
CA ILE A 395 -23.10 -5.11 5.52
C ILE A 395 -22.09 -6.14 6.00
N GLN A 396 -22.49 -7.14 6.81
CA GLN A 396 -21.57 -8.20 7.26
C GLN A 396 -20.91 -8.94 6.09
N ARG A 397 -21.68 -9.16 5.01
CA ARG A 397 -21.16 -9.81 3.81
C ARG A 397 -20.25 -8.92 2.99
N GLU A 398 -20.59 -7.63 2.87
CA GLU A 398 -19.70 -6.64 2.26
C GLU A 398 -18.36 -6.58 3.02
N ILE A 399 -18.39 -6.59 4.36
CA ILE A 399 -17.19 -6.65 5.20
C ILE A 399 -16.38 -7.91 4.91
N SER A 400 -16.97 -9.10 5.05
CA SER A 400 -16.28 -10.38 4.83
C SER A 400 -15.67 -10.49 3.43
N TRP A 401 -16.43 -10.19 2.37
CA TRP A 401 -15.94 -10.27 0.99
C TRP A 401 -14.86 -9.24 0.71
N THR A 402 -15.00 -8.03 1.25
CA THR A 402 -14.01 -6.96 1.05
C THR A 402 -12.71 -7.28 1.79
N LYS A 403 -12.76 -7.84 3.01
CA LYS A 403 -11.58 -8.32 3.74
C LYS A 403 -10.83 -9.41 2.96
N ILE A 404 -11.55 -10.42 2.47
CA ILE A 404 -10.96 -11.51 1.66
C ILE A 404 -10.34 -10.97 0.37
N THR A 405 -11.08 -10.16 -0.40
CA THR A 405 -10.59 -9.65 -1.70
C THR A 405 -9.42 -8.67 -1.53
N ALA A 406 -9.52 -7.68 -0.64
CA ALA A 406 -8.42 -6.75 -0.38
C ALA A 406 -7.24 -7.39 0.38
N GLY A 407 -7.39 -8.59 0.96
CA GLY A 407 -6.33 -9.26 1.70
C GLY A 407 -6.07 -8.62 3.06
N LEU A 408 -7.12 -8.21 3.78
CA LEU A 408 -7.02 -7.46 5.04
C LEU A 408 -6.73 -8.36 6.25
N ASP A 409 -6.71 -9.67 6.07
CA ASP A 409 -6.39 -10.64 7.13
C ASP A 409 -4.89 -10.61 7.52
N MET A 410 -4.08 -9.80 6.83
CA MET A 410 -2.66 -9.58 7.13
C MET A 410 -2.39 -8.66 8.32
N PHE A 411 -3.39 -7.90 8.80
CA PHE A 411 -3.21 -6.93 9.88
C PHE A 411 -3.36 -7.56 11.26
N GLU A 412 -2.31 -7.43 12.07
CA GLU A 412 -2.37 -7.67 13.52
C GLU A 412 -2.70 -6.35 14.24
N GLU A 413 -3.78 -6.30 15.02
CA GLU A 413 -4.12 -5.12 15.83
C GLU A 413 -3.37 -5.10 17.17
N ARG A 414 -2.77 -3.96 17.51
CA ARG A 414 -2.08 -3.70 18.78
C ARG A 414 -2.51 -2.35 19.35
N SER A 415 -2.40 -2.15 20.67
CA SER A 415 -2.59 -0.83 21.27
C SER A 415 -1.43 0.09 20.91
N ILE A 416 -1.66 1.40 20.73
CA ILE A 416 -0.58 2.37 20.51
C ILE A 416 0.47 2.36 21.64
N GLU A 417 0.08 1.94 22.85
CA GLU A 417 1.00 1.78 23.98
C GLU A 417 2.15 0.81 23.67
N ASN A 418 1.91 -0.23 22.86
CA ASN A 418 2.97 -1.15 22.43
C ASN A 418 4.04 -0.45 21.58
N PHE A 419 3.66 0.55 20.78
CA PHE A 419 4.59 1.36 20.02
C PHE A 419 5.30 2.37 20.91
N THR A 420 4.58 3.01 21.84
CA THR A 420 5.18 3.91 22.83
C THR A 420 6.29 3.24 23.65
N LEU A 421 6.06 2.00 24.08
CA LEU A 421 6.99 1.20 24.89
C LEU A 421 8.13 0.57 24.07
N SER A 422 8.13 0.70 22.75
CA SER A 422 9.18 0.15 21.89
C SER A 422 10.52 0.88 22.04
N SER A 423 10.48 2.14 22.47
CA SER A 423 11.65 2.99 22.68
C SER A 423 11.94 3.17 24.16
N GLN A 424 13.20 3.00 24.55
CA GLN A 424 13.71 3.39 25.85
C GLN A 424 14.65 4.57 25.66
N ALA A 425 14.67 5.48 26.64
CA ALA A 425 15.46 6.69 26.63
C ALA A 425 16.94 6.49 26.24
N GLU A 426 17.51 5.38 26.68
CA GLU A 426 18.92 5.00 26.46
C GLU A 426 19.23 4.76 24.97
N ASN A 427 18.22 4.38 24.17
CA ASN A 427 18.34 4.11 22.74
C ASN A 427 17.91 5.29 21.85
N ASP A 428 17.36 6.37 22.44
CA ASP A 428 16.84 7.51 21.68
C ASP A 428 17.92 8.17 20.82
N THR A 429 19.17 8.23 21.29
CA THR A 429 20.29 8.80 20.50
C THR A 429 20.50 8.04 19.19
N GLN A 430 20.37 6.71 19.23
CA GLN A 430 20.47 5.89 18.02
C GLN A 430 19.27 6.14 17.11
N MET A 431 18.05 6.20 17.63
CA MET A 431 16.84 6.47 16.84
C MET A 431 16.90 7.86 16.20
N ILE A 432 17.26 8.90 16.96
CA ILE A 432 17.34 10.29 16.46
C ILE A 432 18.32 10.38 15.29
N SER A 433 19.46 9.68 15.33
CA SER A 433 20.44 9.64 14.24
C SER A 433 19.92 9.01 12.93
N ARG A 434 18.75 8.35 12.97
CA ARG A 434 18.08 7.71 11.83
C ARG A 434 16.85 8.48 11.34
N ILE A 435 16.49 9.59 11.99
CA ILE A 435 15.33 10.39 11.59
C ILE A 435 15.62 11.12 10.28
N ARG A 436 14.76 10.93 9.29
CA ARG A 436 14.81 11.70 8.04
C ARG A 436 14.56 13.19 8.32
N GLN A 437 15.60 14.01 8.21
CA GLN A 437 15.53 15.46 8.36
C GLN A 437 15.22 16.18 7.05
N PHE A 438 15.52 15.55 5.90
CA PHE A 438 15.40 16.15 4.58
C PHE A 438 14.33 15.42 3.76
N ASP A 439 13.35 16.16 3.26
CA ASP A 439 12.26 15.64 2.44
C ASP A 439 12.65 15.50 0.95
N GLN A 440 11.74 14.91 0.17
CA GLN A 440 11.98 14.62 -1.25
C GLN A 440 12.19 15.90 -2.06
N ASP A 441 11.42 16.96 -1.78
CA ASP A 441 11.54 18.25 -2.47
C ASP A 441 12.93 18.88 -2.24
N PHE A 442 13.43 18.81 -1.00
CA PHE A 442 14.79 19.23 -0.65
C PHE A 442 15.83 18.39 -1.39
N ALA A 443 15.68 17.05 -1.39
CA ALA A 443 16.61 16.13 -2.03
C ALA A 443 16.71 16.41 -3.54
N VAL A 444 15.58 16.51 -4.24
CA VAL A 444 15.53 16.81 -5.68
C VAL A 444 16.24 18.12 -6.00
N GLN A 445 15.98 19.20 -5.25
CA GLN A 445 16.63 20.50 -5.49
C GLN A 445 18.15 20.44 -5.25
N SER A 446 18.56 19.78 -4.17
CA SER A 446 19.97 19.66 -3.79
C SER A 446 20.77 18.81 -4.78
N LEU A 447 20.19 17.70 -5.25
CA LEU A 447 20.79 16.80 -6.22
C LEU A 447 20.80 17.41 -7.62
N ALA A 448 19.70 18.06 -8.05
CA ALA A 448 19.62 18.75 -9.33
C ALA A 448 20.71 19.82 -9.50
N ALA A 449 21.04 20.54 -8.44
CA ALA A 449 22.09 21.56 -8.46
C ALA A 449 23.51 21.00 -8.66
N LYS A 450 23.69 19.68 -8.58
CA LYS A 450 24.97 18.99 -8.85
C LYS A 450 25.09 18.49 -10.29
N ILE A 451 24.01 18.58 -11.09
CA ILE A 451 24.06 18.24 -12.51
C ILE A 451 24.79 19.37 -13.25
N GLY A 452 25.96 19.06 -13.80
CA GLY A 452 26.81 20.03 -14.50
C GLY A 452 26.57 20.13 -16.01
N THR A 453 25.81 19.22 -16.60
CA THR A 453 25.57 19.18 -18.05
C THR A 453 24.20 19.78 -18.41
N THR A 454 24.02 20.15 -19.67
CA THR A 454 22.76 20.76 -20.13
C THR A 454 21.71 19.72 -20.51
N PHE A 455 22.11 18.54 -21.00
CA PHE A 455 21.19 17.51 -21.53
C PHE A 455 20.75 16.48 -20.48
N GLU A 456 21.39 16.43 -19.32
CA GLU A 456 20.94 15.60 -18.21
C GLU A 456 19.87 16.32 -17.40
N GLY A 457 18.91 15.55 -16.91
CA GLY A 457 17.93 15.91 -15.91
C GLY A 457 17.95 14.89 -14.77
N LEU A 458 16.97 15.00 -13.88
CA LEU A 458 16.81 14.10 -12.73
C LEU A 458 15.48 13.35 -12.83
N ALA A 459 15.52 12.02 -12.65
CA ALA A 459 14.32 11.22 -12.39
C ALA A 459 13.83 11.46 -10.94
N ASP A 460 12.83 10.70 -10.48
CA ASP A 460 12.28 10.95 -9.15
C ASP A 460 13.23 10.60 -8.00
N SER A 461 13.02 11.33 -6.91
CA SER A 461 13.61 11.18 -5.58
C SER A 461 13.19 9.92 -4.85
N ASP A 462 13.79 8.75 -5.03
CA ASP A 462 13.37 7.58 -4.26
C ASP A 462 14.20 7.43 -2.99
N ILE A 463 13.56 6.92 -1.94
CA ILE A 463 14.33 6.36 -0.83
C ILE A 463 15.06 5.13 -1.36
N VAL A 464 16.17 4.69 -0.76
CA VAL A 464 16.74 3.34 -0.86
C VAL A 464 17.28 2.95 0.51
N TYR A 465 16.98 1.73 0.96
CA TYR A 465 17.50 1.20 2.22
C TYR A 465 18.61 0.19 1.94
N ILE A 466 19.85 0.53 2.29
CA ILE A 466 21.01 -0.34 2.07
C ILE A 466 21.98 -0.21 3.24
N ASN A 467 22.64 -1.31 3.63
CA ASN A 467 23.63 -1.33 4.72
C ASN A 467 23.12 -0.75 6.05
N GLY A 468 21.84 -0.94 6.36
CA GLY A 468 21.26 -0.49 7.62
C GLY A 468 21.04 1.03 7.70
N LYS A 469 20.88 1.70 6.55
CA LYS A 469 20.62 3.14 6.48
C LYS A 469 19.79 3.51 5.24
N GLU A 470 18.98 4.55 5.41
CA GLU A 470 18.16 5.19 4.40
C GLU A 470 18.91 6.26 3.59
N TYR A 471 18.68 6.30 2.26
CA TYR A 471 19.24 7.31 1.36
C TYR A 471 18.22 7.89 0.37
N TRP A 472 18.26 9.21 0.23
CA TRP A 472 18.15 9.98 -1.02
C TRP A 472 18.76 9.29 -2.24
N VAL A 473 18.03 8.69 -3.19
CA VAL A 473 18.61 8.21 -4.45
C VAL A 473 17.81 8.74 -5.64
N ALA A 474 18.49 9.48 -6.52
CA ALA A 474 17.90 10.05 -7.72
C ALA A 474 18.68 9.61 -8.97
N PRO A 475 18.10 8.79 -9.85
CA PRO A 475 18.70 8.46 -11.13
C PRO A 475 18.84 9.72 -11.99
N LYS A 476 19.94 9.86 -12.73
CA LYS A 476 19.98 10.84 -13.80
C LYS A 476 19.06 10.39 -14.95
N THR A 477 18.63 11.31 -15.79
CA THR A 477 17.78 11.03 -16.95
C THR A 477 18.03 12.02 -18.09
N ILE A 478 17.51 11.75 -19.29
CA ILE A 478 17.72 12.60 -20.47
C ILE A 478 16.67 13.71 -20.51
N ARG A 479 17.12 14.96 -20.59
CA ARG A 479 16.26 16.14 -20.67
C ARG A 479 15.67 16.33 -22.08
N ILE A 480 14.62 15.57 -22.41
CA ILE A 480 13.97 15.63 -23.74
C ILE A 480 13.36 17.00 -24.05
N SER A 481 13.01 17.78 -23.03
CA SER A 481 12.53 19.15 -23.24
C SER A 481 13.48 20.02 -24.09
N GLN A 482 14.79 19.72 -24.11
CA GLN A 482 15.76 20.42 -24.96
C GLN A 482 15.77 19.96 -26.43
N PHE A 483 15.32 18.74 -26.70
CA PHE A 483 15.33 18.11 -28.02
C PHE A 483 13.94 18.03 -28.66
N SER A 484 12.95 18.72 -28.08
CA SER A 484 11.57 18.70 -28.55
C SER A 484 11.48 19.13 -30.02
N GLY A 485 10.98 18.22 -30.86
CA GLY A 485 10.84 18.43 -32.30
C GLY A 485 12.01 17.94 -33.16
N ASP A 486 13.11 17.45 -32.58
CA ASP A 486 14.18 16.78 -33.30
C ASP A 486 14.04 15.26 -33.18
N SER A 487 13.53 14.63 -34.24
CA SER A 487 13.30 13.18 -34.28
C SER A 487 14.60 12.37 -34.26
N VAL A 488 15.70 12.92 -34.77
CA VAL A 488 17.01 12.25 -34.76
C VAL A 488 17.55 12.19 -33.34
N SER A 489 17.57 13.33 -32.65
CA SER A 489 18.04 13.40 -31.26
C SER A 489 17.21 12.56 -30.29
N THR A 490 15.91 12.37 -30.57
CA THR A 490 14.98 11.67 -29.67
C THR A 490 14.79 10.18 -29.95
N ASN A 491 15.06 9.71 -31.17
CA ASN A 491 14.75 8.33 -31.60
C ASN A 491 15.93 7.60 -32.24
N THR A 492 17.16 8.11 -32.14
CA THR A 492 18.39 7.43 -32.59
C THR A 492 19.44 7.39 -31.48
N GLU A 493 20.55 6.70 -31.70
CA GLU A 493 21.64 6.48 -30.71
C GLU A 493 22.41 7.76 -30.30
N LEU A 494 21.87 8.95 -30.58
CA LEU A 494 22.53 10.20 -30.18
C LEU A 494 22.47 10.38 -28.66
N TYR A 495 21.26 10.43 -28.07
CA TYR A 495 21.03 10.53 -26.63
C TYR A 495 20.35 9.25 -26.11
N ASP A 496 21.14 8.19 -25.91
CA ASP A 496 20.64 6.85 -25.56
C ASP A 496 20.92 6.43 -24.12
N HIS A 497 21.70 7.20 -23.35
CA HIS A 497 21.94 6.96 -21.92
C HIS A 497 22.25 8.23 -21.13
N VAL A 498 22.41 8.05 -19.83
CA VAL A 498 22.98 9.00 -18.87
C VAL A 498 23.96 8.30 -17.92
N GLU A 499 24.87 9.06 -17.32
CA GLU A 499 25.91 8.52 -16.45
C GLU A 499 25.47 8.53 -14.99
N GLY A 500 25.10 7.36 -14.47
CA GLY A 500 24.92 7.10 -13.04
C GLY A 500 23.70 7.76 -12.41
N PHE A 501 23.77 7.88 -11.09
CA PHE A 501 22.74 8.45 -10.22
C PHE A 501 23.41 9.37 -9.21
N LEU A 502 22.62 10.09 -8.42
CA LEU A 502 23.11 10.89 -7.30
C LEU A 502 22.41 10.44 -6.02
N ALA A 503 23.13 10.50 -4.90
CA ALA A 503 22.58 10.09 -3.62
C ALA A 503 22.88 11.08 -2.48
N LEU A 504 21.93 11.19 -1.55
CA LEU A 504 21.95 12.10 -0.40
C LEU A 504 21.58 11.36 0.88
N ASP A 505 22.32 11.61 1.94
CA ASP A 505 22.05 11.04 3.26
C ASP A 505 20.83 11.72 3.89
N THR A 506 19.83 10.93 4.30
CA THR A 506 18.54 11.49 4.73
C THR A 506 18.57 12.18 6.10
N PHE A 507 19.61 11.91 6.91
CA PHE A 507 19.82 12.57 8.20
C PHE A 507 20.71 13.80 8.08
N THR A 508 21.81 13.75 7.33
CA THR A 508 22.79 14.86 7.25
C THR A 508 22.56 15.82 6.09
N GLY A 509 21.89 15.38 5.02
CA GLY A 509 21.67 16.19 3.82
C GLY A 509 22.91 16.31 2.94
N GLU A 510 23.98 15.56 3.24
CA GLU A 510 25.22 15.56 2.49
C GLU A 510 25.19 14.56 1.32
N LEU A 511 25.97 14.86 0.28
CA LEU A 511 26.10 14.00 -0.89
C LEU A 511 26.97 12.79 -0.56
N VAL A 512 26.48 11.61 -0.91
CA VAL A 512 27.12 10.33 -0.56
C VAL A 512 28.10 9.92 -1.66
N ASN A 513 29.25 9.34 -1.27
CA ASN A 513 30.15 8.69 -2.21
C ASN A 513 29.53 7.36 -2.68
N ILE A 514 29.23 7.27 -3.97
CA ILE A 514 28.45 6.16 -4.55
C ILE A 514 29.25 4.87 -4.52
N THR A 515 30.50 4.89 -5.01
CA THR A 515 31.39 3.72 -5.05
C THR A 515 31.55 3.06 -3.67
N SER A 516 31.75 3.83 -2.60
CA SER A 516 31.93 3.26 -1.26
C SER A 516 30.65 2.73 -0.61
N THR A 517 29.49 3.32 -0.94
CA THR A 517 28.23 3.03 -0.24
C THR A 517 27.42 1.94 -0.93
N PHE A 518 27.35 1.99 -2.27
CA PHE A 518 26.52 1.09 -3.09
C PHE A 518 27.34 0.01 -3.79
N ASN A 519 28.68 0.07 -3.73
CA ASN A 519 29.60 -0.83 -4.41
C ASN A 519 29.35 -0.94 -5.93
N VAL A 520 29.08 0.20 -6.57
CA VAL A 520 28.88 0.36 -8.01
C VAL A 520 29.58 1.62 -8.50
N SER A 521 29.94 1.67 -9.78
CA SER A 521 30.63 2.85 -10.36
C SER A 521 29.72 4.08 -10.40
N ASP A 522 30.27 5.24 -10.08
CA ASP A 522 29.57 6.54 -10.14
C ASP A 522 29.15 6.91 -11.58
N ASP A 523 29.86 6.41 -12.60
CA ASP A 523 29.61 6.65 -14.02
C ASP A 523 28.86 5.50 -14.72
N TYR A 524 28.17 4.65 -13.94
CA TYR A 524 27.44 3.49 -14.47
C TYR A 524 26.37 3.93 -15.51
N PRO A 525 26.43 3.48 -16.76
CA PRO A 525 25.53 3.97 -17.80
C PRO A 525 24.10 3.42 -17.62
N ILE A 526 23.11 4.31 -17.69
CA ILE A 526 21.68 4.01 -17.61
C ILE A 526 21.06 4.23 -18.99
N PHE A 527 20.72 3.13 -19.69
CA PHE A 527 20.05 3.14 -21.01
C PHE A 527 18.54 2.96 -20.90
N PHE A 528 18.09 2.31 -19.81
CA PHE A 528 16.70 2.06 -19.46
C PHE A 528 16.44 2.69 -18.09
N GLY A 529 15.45 3.58 -18.01
CA GLY A 529 15.16 4.29 -16.77
C GLY A 529 13.83 5.02 -16.81
N GLU A 530 13.72 6.07 -16.01
CA GLU A 530 12.47 6.82 -15.84
C GLU A 530 12.49 8.21 -16.43
N SER A 531 11.30 8.73 -16.69
CA SER A 531 11.11 10.12 -17.12
C SER A 531 11.59 11.12 -16.07
N GLU A 532 11.87 12.34 -16.51
CA GLU A 532 12.14 13.47 -15.61
C GLU A 532 11.08 13.59 -14.51
N SER A 533 11.52 13.83 -13.27
CA SER A 533 10.62 14.02 -12.14
C SER A 533 9.74 15.25 -12.38
N PRO A 534 8.42 15.18 -12.14
CA PRO A 534 7.56 16.34 -12.18
C PRO A 534 8.06 17.48 -11.28
N ARG A 535 8.68 17.16 -10.13
CA ARG A 535 9.27 18.13 -9.20
C ARG A 535 10.46 18.85 -9.82
N PHE A 536 11.34 18.12 -10.48
CA PHE A 536 12.47 18.68 -11.22
C PHE A 536 12.00 19.62 -12.34
N VAL A 537 10.99 19.20 -13.12
CA VAL A 537 10.44 20.00 -14.22
C VAL A 537 9.81 21.30 -13.72
N GLN A 538 9.07 21.25 -12.60
CA GLN A 538 8.48 22.45 -11.96
C GLN A 538 9.55 23.47 -11.55
N GLN A 539 10.68 23.02 -11.00
CA GLN A 539 11.80 23.89 -10.62
C GLN A 539 12.44 24.61 -11.83
N GLN A 540 12.38 23.99 -13.00
CA GLN A 540 12.94 24.54 -14.25
C GLN A 540 12.00 25.53 -14.97
N GLY A 541 10.77 25.71 -14.49
CA GLY A 541 9.79 26.64 -15.09
C GLY A 541 9.32 26.25 -16.50
N SER A 542 9.53 25.00 -16.92
CA SER A 542 9.24 24.53 -18.29
C SER A 542 8.03 23.59 -18.30
N GLY A 543 7.01 23.90 -19.08
CA GLY A 543 5.77 23.09 -19.21
C GLY A 543 5.83 21.99 -20.29
N GLY A 544 7.02 21.47 -20.60
CA GLY A 544 7.26 20.56 -21.72
C GLY A 544 7.05 19.06 -21.41
N GLY A 545 6.59 18.31 -22.40
CA GLY A 545 6.17 16.91 -22.31
C GLY A 545 7.25 15.94 -21.81
N LEU A 546 6.79 15.05 -20.92
CA LEU A 546 7.53 14.05 -20.17
C LEU A 546 7.97 12.87 -21.06
N GLY A 547 9.17 12.35 -20.85
CA GLY A 547 9.47 10.96 -21.22
C GLY A 547 10.85 10.66 -21.77
N ALA A 548 11.94 11.02 -21.06
CA ALA A 548 13.34 10.68 -21.39
C ALA A 548 13.57 9.30 -22.04
N TYR A 549 12.81 8.31 -21.58
CA TYR A 549 12.86 6.92 -22.01
C TYR A 549 11.55 6.40 -22.63
N ASP A 550 10.54 7.23 -22.87
CA ASP A 550 9.27 6.76 -23.46
C ASP A 550 9.36 6.45 -24.97
N ASN A 551 10.34 7.07 -25.62
CA ASN A 551 10.63 6.93 -27.05
C ASN A 551 11.44 5.67 -27.35
N SER A 552 11.21 5.11 -28.53
CA SER A 552 11.96 3.95 -29.03
C SER A 552 13.14 4.43 -29.85
N ILE A 553 14.28 3.75 -29.73
CA ILE A 553 15.52 4.09 -30.44
C ILE A 553 15.71 3.14 -31.61
N LEU A 554 16.02 3.70 -32.78
CA LEU A 554 16.59 2.98 -33.91
C LEU A 554 18.10 2.87 -33.72
N LEU A 555 18.62 1.64 -33.73
CA LEU A 555 20.05 1.34 -33.62
C LEU A 555 20.73 1.35 -35.00
N ASP A 556 22.07 1.31 -35.00
CA ASP A 556 22.93 1.25 -36.19
C ASP A 556 22.85 2.50 -37.10
N THR A 557 22.51 3.65 -36.53
CA THR A 557 22.24 4.91 -37.27
C THR A 557 23.47 5.76 -37.56
N LYS A 558 24.64 5.36 -37.04
CA LYS A 558 25.93 6.10 -37.08
C LYS A 558 25.96 7.41 -36.27
N TRP A 559 25.01 7.61 -35.36
CA TRP A 559 24.97 8.77 -34.45
C TRP A 559 25.53 8.50 -33.05
N SER A 560 25.87 7.24 -32.74
CA SER A 560 26.30 6.75 -31.42
C SER A 560 27.51 7.44 -30.76
N GLY A 561 28.25 8.28 -31.48
CA GLY A 561 29.49 8.91 -30.98
C GLY A 561 29.58 10.42 -31.22
N GLN A 562 28.46 11.11 -31.48
CA GLN A 562 28.50 12.55 -31.79
C GLN A 562 28.36 13.48 -30.57
N ILE A 563 28.18 12.93 -29.37
CA ILE A 563 28.17 13.71 -28.13
C ILE A 563 29.61 13.89 -27.59
N PRO A 564 30.07 15.13 -27.33
CA PRO A 564 31.35 15.37 -26.68
C PRO A 564 31.45 14.68 -25.32
N ASN A 565 32.56 13.99 -25.05
CA ASN A 565 32.82 13.22 -23.83
C ASN A 565 31.92 11.99 -23.60
N ASN A 566 31.11 11.60 -24.57
CA ASN A 566 30.38 10.34 -24.48
C ASN A 566 31.34 9.14 -24.64
N LYS A 567 31.43 8.30 -23.60
CA LYS A 567 32.26 7.09 -23.57
C LYS A 567 31.47 5.81 -23.79
N TYR A 568 30.14 5.85 -23.64
CA TYR A 568 29.31 4.66 -23.62
C TYR A 568 28.46 4.60 -24.90
N VAL A 569 28.37 3.40 -25.44
CA VAL A 569 27.49 3.04 -26.56
C VAL A 569 26.72 1.82 -26.13
N TYR A 570 25.46 1.71 -26.55
CA TYR A 570 24.71 0.49 -26.30
C TYR A 570 25.33 -0.70 -27.03
N GLU A 571 25.94 -1.63 -26.29
CA GLU A 571 26.55 -2.85 -26.82
C GLU A 571 25.68 -4.11 -26.63
N GLY A 572 24.50 -3.95 -26.02
CA GLY A 572 23.57 -5.04 -25.78
C GLY A 572 22.88 -5.55 -27.04
N ALA A 573 22.22 -6.71 -26.93
CA ALA A 573 21.38 -7.22 -28.00
C ALA A 573 20.14 -6.31 -28.20
N PRO A 574 19.68 -6.08 -29.45
CA PRO A 574 18.47 -5.30 -29.70
C PRO A 574 17.24 -5.97 -29.07
N ASP A 575 16.23 -5.17 -28.69
CA ASP A 575 14.97 -5.71 -28.19
C ASP A 575 14.23 -6.50 -29.27
N GLY A 576 14.30 -6.01 -30.51
CA GLY A 576 13.78 -6.69 -31.68
C GLY A 576 14.16 -5.99 -32.98
N ALA A 577 13.87 -6.67 -34.08
CA ALA A 577 14.11 -6.17 -35.42
C ALA A 577 12.84 -6.25 -36.28
N LEU A 578 12.61 -5.23 -37.11
CA LEU A 578 11.54 -5.22 -38.11
C LEU A 578 12.12 -5.22 -39.52
N ASN A 579 11.33 -5.74 -40.47
CA ASN A 579 11.67 -5.83 -41.89
C ASN A 579 10.54 -5.29 -42.77
N GLY A 580 10.86 -4.87 -44.00
CA GLY A 580 9.89 -4.51 -45.02
C GLY A 580 8.92 -3.40 -44.60
N LEU A 581 7.62 -3.60 -44.82
CA LEU A 581 6.60 -2.59 -44.53
C LEU A 581 6.40 -2.32 -43.04
N GLU A 582 6.65 -3.31 -42.16
CA GLU A 582 6.56 -3.10 -40.70
C GLU A 582 7.64 -2.11 -40.25
N ALA A 583 8.87 -2.31 -40.71
CA ALA A 583 9.98 -1.39 -40.46
C ALA A 583 9.72 -0.01 -41.06
N PHE A 584 9.21 0.05 -42.29
CA PHE A 584 8.87 1.31 -42.97
C PHE A 584 7.93 2.17 -42.11
N TRP A 585 6.79 1.61 -41.70
CA TRP A 585 5.77 2.37 -40.97
C TRP A 585 6.16 2.67 -39.54
N TYR A 586 6.87 1.75 -38.88
CA TYR A 586 7.35 1.99 -37.51
C TYR A 586 8.41 3.10 -37.48
N THR A 587 9.42 3.06 -38.37
CA THR A 587 10.41 4.15 -38.48
C THR A 587 9.75 5.48 -38.88
N ALA A 588 8.79 5.46 -39.80
CA ALA A 588 8.06 6.68 -40.19
C ALA A 588 7.24 7.25 -39.01
N GLY A 589 6.71 6.39 -38.13
CA GLY A 589 6.02 6.79 -36.91
C GLY A 589 6.91 7.46 -35.86
N LEU A 590 8.23 7.23 -35.92
CA LEU A 590 9.24 7.93 -35.13
C LEU A 590 9.71 9.25 -35.77
N ASP A 591 9.06 9.69 -36.87
CA ASP A 591 9.45 10.86 -37.68
C ASP A 591 10.88 10.79 -38.25
N LEU A 592 11.36 9.57 -38.47
CA LEU A 592 12.70 9.26 -39.00
C LEU A 592 12.68 9.02 -40.52
N TRP A 593 12.08 9.93 -41.29
CA TRP A 593 11.86 9.78 -42.74
C TRP A 593 13.13 9.51 -43.57
N GLY A 594 14.29 10.01 -43.13
CA GLY A 594 15.58 9.74 -43.78
C GLY A 594 15.97 8.27 -43.78
N TYR A 595 15.63 7.54 -42.73
CA TYR A 595 15.97 6.12 -42.55
C TYR A 595 14.92 5.19 -43.15
N VAL A 596 13.70 5.67 -43.40
CA VAL A 596 12.56 4.85 -43.87
C VAL A 596 12.90 4.09 -45.17
N PHE A 597 13.67 4.72 -46.06
CA PHE A 597 14.03 4.15 -47.37
C PHE A 597 15.32 3.33 -47.38
N GLU A 598 16.02 3.24 -46.25
CA GLU A 598 17.17 2.34 -46.11
C GLU A 598 16.65 0.90 -46.07
N GLY A 599 17.03 0.10 -47.08
CA GLY A 599 16.65 -1.29 -47.16
C GLY A 599 17.40 -2.14 -46.14
N GLY A 600 16.76 -3.19 -45.63
CA GLY A 600 17.37 -4.12 -44.68
C GLY A 600 16.51 -4.34 -43.44
N SER A 601 17.11 -5.00 -42.45
CA SER A 601 16.53 -5.16 -41.12
C SER A 601 16.89 -3.96 -40.26
N LYS A 602 15.93 -3.48 -39.48
CA LYS A 602 16.12 -2.35 -38.56
C LYS A 602 15.99 -2.83 -37.14
N ASN A 603 17.01 -2.57 -36.34
CA ASN A 603 17.11 -2.97 -34.95
C ASN A 603 16.58 -1.84 -34.05
N TYR A 604 15.79 -2.20 -33.04
CA TYR A 604 15.17 -1.21 -32.16
C TYR A 604 15.39 -1.53 -30.68
N LEU A 605 15.46 -0.48 -29.87
CA LEU A 605 15.19 -0.51 -28.44
C LEU A 605 13.82 0.11 -28.20
N ILE A 606 12.92 -0.61 -27.55
CA ILE A 606 11.53 -0.20 -27.36
C ILE A 606 11.20 -0.09 -25.89
N ASN A 607 10.21 0.73 -25.54
CA ASN A 607 9.74 0.89 -24.15
C ASN A 607 10.92 1.09 -23.18
N ARG A 608 11.81 2.06 -23.45
CA ARG A 608 12.98 2.27 -22.58
C ARG A 608 12.57 2.66 -21.16
N ASN A 609 11.39 3.27 -21.02
CA ASN A 609 10.74 3.53 -19.74
C ASN A 609 10.39 2.20 -19.07
N VAL A 610 11.02 1.94 -17.92
CA VAL A 610 10.90 0.67 -17.20
C VAL A 610 9.45 0.31 -16.85
N LYS A 611 8.60 1.30 -16.52
CA LYS A 611 7.17 1.09 -16.26
C LYS A 611 6.44 0.58 -17.49
N LYS A 612 6.65 1.22 -18.64
CA LYS A 612 6.03 0.84 -19.91
C LYS A 612 6.56 -0.51 -20.40
N ARG A 613 7.84 -0.78 -20.18
CA ARG A 613 8.52 -2.03 -20.53
C ARG A 613 7.88 -3.22 -19.86
N VAL A 614 7.75 -3.17 -18.53
CA VAL A 614 7.13 -4.23 -17.75
C VAL A 614 5.63 -4.31 -18.05
N ARG A 615 4.89 -3.20 -18.04
CA ARG A 615 3.43 -3.19 -18.26
C ARG A 615 3.01 -3.84 -19.58
N ASN A 616 3.77 -3.64 -20.66
CA ASN A 616 3.44 -4.21 -21.98
C ASN A 616 3.64 -5.73 -22.07
N ILE A 617 4.36 -6.33 -21.12
CA ILE A 617 4.61 -7.78 -21.09
C ILE A 617 3.75 -8.53 -20.07
N LEU A 618 2.95 -7.83 -19.27
CA LEU A 618 2.10 -8.43 -18.25
C LEU A 618 0.78 -8.99 -18.83
N LEU A 619 0.20 -9.95 -18.10
CA LEU A 619 -1.12 -10.49 -18.39
C LEU A 619 -2.23 -9.52 -17.97
N PRO A 620 -3.45 -9.64 -18.53
CA PRO A 620 -4.58 -8.85 -18.10
C PRO A 620 -4.79 -8.90 -16.58
N GLN A 621 -5.30 -7.82 -15.99
CA GLN A 621 -5.61 -7.71 -14.55
C GLN A 621 -4.39 -7.76 -13.60
N LEU A 622 -3.17 -7.78 -14.13
CA LEU A 622 -1.97 -7.41 -13.38
C LEU A 622 -1.76 -5.90 -13.45
N SER A 623 -1.37 -5.35 -12.32
CA SER A 623 -1.00 -3.95 -12.16
C SER A 623 0.46 -3.87 -11.72
N ILE A 624 1.08 -2.74 -12.06
CA ILE A 624 2.39 -2.39 -11.54
C ILE A 624 2.26 -1.23 -10.57
N ASP A 625 3.22 -1.13 -9.67
CA ASP A 625 3.42 0.10 -8.90
C ASP A 625 3.80 1.27 -9.82
N ASN A 626 3.42 2.49 -9.43
CA ASN A 626 3.72 3.70 -10.20
C ASN A 626 5.11 4.26 -9.89
N ASP A 627 5.73 3.82 -8.81
CA ASP A 627 7.00 4.32 -8.30
C ASP A 627 8.07 3.22 -8.23
N PRO A 628 8.67 2.85 -9.38
CA PRO A 628 9.78 1.90 -9.39
C PRO A 628 11.06 2.57 -8.90
N TYR A 629 11.85 1.87 -8.10
CA TYR A 629 13.05 2.42 -7.46
C TYR A 629 14.29 1.61 -7.85
N LEU A 630 15.47 2.20 -7.66
CA LEU A 630 16.74 1.51 -7.89
C LEU A 630 17.05 0.50 -6.76
N VAL A 631 17.55 -0.67 -7.16
CA VAL A 631 18.13 -1.67 -6.27
C VAL A 631 19.53 -2.05 -6.75
N PHE A 632 20.39 -2.36 -5.79
CA PHE A 632 21.83 -2.51 -6.03
C PHE A 632 22.30 -3.91 -5.68
N ASP A 633 22.85 -4.61 -6.66
CA ASP A 633 23.60 -5.84 -6.47
C ASP A 633 25.08 -5.50 -6.34
N GLY A 634 25.50 -5.20 -5.12
CA GLY A 634 26.90 -4.87 -4.84
C GLY A 634 27.87 -6.03 -5.11
N ASN A 635 27.42 -7.29 -5.13
CA ASN A 635 28.32 -8.43 -5.36
C ASN A 635 28.69 -8.56 -6.84
N ASN A 636 27.76 -8.23 -7.73
CA ASN A 636 27.95 -8.27 -9.18
C ASN A 636 28.18 -6.89 -9.81
N GLU A 637 28.27 -5.84 -8.98
CA GLU A 637 28.42 -4.44 -9.40
C GLU A 637 27.32 -4.00 -10.39
N LYS A 638 26.06 -4.41 -10.15
CA LYS A 638 24.93 -4.13 -11.04
C LYS A 638 23.85 -3.27 -10.38
N ILE A 639 23.16 -2.52 -11.23
CA ILE A 639 22.03 -1.66 -10.87
C ILE A 639 20.79 -2.13 -11.63
N TYR A 640 19.67 -2.22 -10.94
CA TYR A 640 18.38 -2.59 -11.51
C TYR A 640 17.29 -1.61 -11.07
N TYR A 641 16.26 -1.44 -11.90
CA TYR A 641 14.98 -0.92 -11.42
C TYR A 641 14.12 -2.07 -10.90
N ALA A 642 13.57 -1.93 -9.69
CA ALA A 642 12.58 -2.84 -9.14
C ALA A 642 11.17 -2.37 -9.47
N VAL A 643 10.45 -3.11 -10.32
CA VAL A 643 9.05 -2.83 -10.67
C VAL A 643 8.15 -3.85 -9.96
N SER A 644 7.43 -3.40 -8.95
CA SER A 644 6.49 -4.24 -8.20
C SER A 644 5.25 -4.60 -9.02
N ILE A 645 4.81 -5.86 -8.93
CA ILE A 645 3.68 -6.44 -9.66
C ILE A 645 2.66 -7.03 -8.68
N PHE A 646 1.40 -6.64 -8.84
CA PHE A 646 0.30 -7.13 -8.01
C PHE A 646 -0.98 -7.35 -8.81
N THR A 647 -1.92 -8.12 -8.26
CA THR A 647 -3.21 -8.38 -8.90
C THR A 647 -4.20 -7.23 -8.67
N SER A 648 -5.06 -6.97 -9.66
CA SER A 648 -6.23 -6.10 -9.49
C SER A 648 -7.44 -6.71 -10.21
N ILE A 649 -7.99 -7.77 -9.62
CA ILE A 649 -9.08 -8.55 -10.22
C ILE A 649 -10.44 -8.07 -9.67
N ASN A 650 -11.24 -7.45 -10.52
CA ASN A 650 -12.56 -6.96 -10.14
C ASN A 650 -13.61 -8.07 -10.16
N ILE A 651 -14.07 -8.50 -8.99
CA ILE A 651 -15.10 -9.56 -8.85
C ILE A 651 -16.52 -9.05 -9.18
N GLY A 652 -16.95 -7.96 -8.56
CA GLY A 652 -18.36 -7.54 -8.52
C GLY A 652 -19.10 -8.04 -7.26
N THR A 653 -20.39 -7.71 -7.11
CA THR A 653 -21.26 -8.19 -6.00
C THR A 653 -21.09 -7.46 -4.66
N TYR A 654 -20.70 -8.19 -3.60
CA TYR A 654 -20.56 -7.70 -2.22
C TYR A 654 -19.13 -7.19 -1.95
N ALA A 655 -18.15 -7.58 -2.79
CA ALA A 655 -16.80 -7.08 -2.70
C ALA A 655 -16.74 -5.59 -3.08
N ARG A 656 -16.16 -4.78 -2.20
CA ARG A 656 -15.98 -3.33 -2.40
C ARG A 656 -14.54 -2.97 -2.77
N SER A 657 -13.68 -3.96 -2.89
CA SER A 657 -12.30 -3.88 -3.36
C SER A 657 -12.03 -5.00 -4.39
N PRO A 658 -11.12 -4.80 -5.37
CA PRO A 658 -10.62 -5.90 -6.20
C PRO A 658 -9.81 -6.92 -5.37
N ILE A 659 -9.48 -8.07 -5.99
CA ILE A 659 -8.48 -8.98 -5.41
C ILE A 659 -7.11 -8.34 -5.53
N LEU A 660 -6.52 -8.02 -4.37
CA LEU A 660 -5.25 -7.35 -4.22
C LEU A 660 -4.24 -8.32 -3.59
N ARG A 661 -3.27 -8.80 -4.38
CA ARG A 661 -2.19 -9.69 -3.94
C ARG A 661 -0.87 -9.25 -4.54
N PHE A 662 0.13 -9.07 -3.68
CA PHE A 662 1.49 -8.79 -4.13
C PHE A 662 2.15 -10.07 -4.63
N LEU A 663 2.37 -10.18 -5.95
CA LEU A 663 2.93 -11.39 -6.56
C LEU A 663 4.45 -11.42 -6.46
N GLY A 664 5.09 -10.26 -6.63
CA GLY A 664 6.54 -10.12 -6.64
C GLY A 664 6.98 -8.90 -7.45
N ILE A 665 8.26 -8.87 -7.80
CA ILE A 665 8.87 -7.76 -8.56
C ILE A 665 9.43 -8.26 -9.90
N CYS A 666 9.58 -7.35 -10.84
CA CYS A 666 10.39 -7.53 -12.05
C CYS A 666 11.59 -6.57 -11.97
N LEU A 667 12.79 -7.12 -11.94
CA LEU A 667 14.02 -6.35 -12.06
C LEU A 667 14.30 -6.05 -13.53
N VAL A 668 14.54 -4.77 -13.83
CA VAL A 668 14.95 -4.30 -15.15
C VAL A 668 16.41 -3.89 -15.08
N ASP A 669 17.28 -4.56 -15.82
CA ASP A 669 18.69 -4.18 -15.93
C ASP A 669 18.81 -2.81 -16.63
N VAL A 670 19.41 -1.83 -15.96
CA VAL A 670 19.47 -0.45 -16.48
C VAL A 670 20.38 -0.31 -17.70
N LYS A 671 21.32 -1.24 -17.92
CA LYS A 671 22.22 -1.28 -19.07
C LYS A 671 21.58 -2.00 -20.24
N ASN A 672 21.17 -3.24 -20.03
CA ASN A 672 20.77 -4.13 -21.12
C ASN A 672 19.26 -4.18 -21.36
N GLY A 673 18.46 -3.78 -20.37
CA GLY A 673 17.00 -3.85 -20.41
C GLY A 673 16.46 -5.27 -20.24
N ASP A 674 17.27 -6.19 -19.71
CA ASP A 674 16.88 -7.56 -19.40
C ASP A 674 15.91 -7.57 -18.21
N LEU A 675 15.02 -8.57 -18.18
CA LEU A 675 13.88 -8.64 -17.27
C LEU A 675 13.91 -9.93 -16.47
N GLU A 676 13.95 -9.80 -15.14
CA GLU A 676 14.05 -10.91 -14.21
C GLU A 676 12.92 -10.86 -13.18
N PHE A 677 12.11 -11.91 -13.08
CA PHE A 677 10.96 -11.97 -12.18
C PHE A 677 11.34 -12.62 -10.85
N TYR A 678 11.07 -11.95 -9.75
CA TYR A 678 11.30 -12.45 -8.40
C TYR A 678 10.01 -12.47 -7.59
N LYS A 679 9.78 -13.58 -6.91
CA LYS A 679 8.56 -13.88 -6.16
C LYS A 679 8.52 -13.14 -4.83
N ASN A 680 7.35 -12.66 -4.44
CA ASN A 680 7.12 -12.16 -3.08
C ASN A 680 7.39 -13.27 -2.04
N PRO A 681 8.32 -13.08 -1.08
CA PRO A 681 8.67 -14.09 -0.09
C PRO A 681 7.57 -14.39 0.95
N SER A 682 6.60 -13.48 1.14
CA SER A 682 5.49 -13.66 2.09
C SER A 682 4.17 -14.11 1.45
N LEU A 683 4.17 -14.40 0.15
CA LEU A 683 2.96 -14.80 -0.57
C LEU A 683 2.51 -16.21 -0.16
N VAL A 684 1.26 -16.33 0.29
CA VAL A 684 0.62 -17.61 0.62
C VAL A 684 -0.07 -18.19 -0.62
N GLU A 685 0.47 -19.27 -1.20
CA GLU A 685 -0.10 -19.98 -2.34
C GLU A 685 -0.82 -21.24 -1.90
N SER A 686 -1.98 -21.09 -1.28
CA SER A 686 -2.79 -22.24 -0.91
C SER A 686 -4.27 -21.92 -0.96
N ASP A 687 -5.10 -22.98 -0.96
CA ASP A 687 -6.56 -22.87 -0.90
C ASP A 687 -7.05 -22.27 0.43
N SER A 688 -6.16 -21.94 1.38
CA SER A 688 -6.47 -21.08 2.53
C SER A 688 -6.95 -19.69 2.11
N ASP A 689 -6.46 -19.17 0.98
CA ASP A 689 -6.99 -17.96 0.34
C ASP A 689 -8.14 -18.35 -0.60
N PRO A 690 -9.41 -17.99 -0.32
CA PRO A 690 -10.57 -18.32 -1.16
C PRO A 690 -10.48 -17.76 -2.59
N THR A 691 -9.54 -16.86 -2.85
CA THR A 691 -9.32 -16.22 -4.15
C THR A 691 -8.17 -16.84 -4.94
N TYR A 692 -7.42 -17.79 -4.36
CA TYR A 692 -6.23 -18.40 -4.97
C TYR A 692 -6.49 -18.96 -6.37
N SER A 693 -7.64 -19.61 -6.58
CA SER A 693 -8.01 -20.18 -7.88
C SER A 693 -8.05 -19.15 -9.03
N LEU A 694 -8.30 -17.88 -8.72
CA LEU A 694 -8.39 -16.78 -9.69
C LEU A 694 -7.03 -16.17 -10.05
N TRP A 695 -6.02 -16.28 -9.19
CA TRP A 695 -4.71 -15.68 -9.41
C TRP A 695 -3.55 -16.68 -9.51
N LYS A 696 -3.75 -17.96 -9.17
CA LYS A 696 -2.76 -19.05 -9.32
C LYS A 696 -2.16 -19.14 -10.72
N TYR A 697 -2.93 -18.78 -11.75
CA TYR A 697 -2.41 -18.82 -13.11
C TYR A 697 -1.25 -17.84 -13.31
N TYR A 698 -1.30 -16.66 -12.70
CA TYR A 698 -0.23 -15.66 -12.81
C TYR A 698 1.07 -16.10 -12.14
N ILE A 699 0.99 -16.84 -11.02
CA ILE A 699 2.19 -17.36 -10.37
C ILE A 699 2.79 -18.56 -11.11
N ASN A 700 1.96 -19.36 -11.78
CA ASN A 700 2.42 -20.53 -12.52
C ASN A 700 3.03 -20.20 -13.88
N ILE A 701 2.60 -19.09 -14.50
CA ILE A 701 2.91 -18.80 -15.89
C ILE A 701 4.25 -18.08 -16.07
N TYR A 702 4.61 -17.14 -15.19
CA TYR A 702 5.91 -16.46 -15.23
C TYR A 702 7.00 -17.25 -14.51
N ASP A 703 8.25 -17.01 -14.89
CA ASP A 703 9.40 -17.59 -14.19
C ASP A 703 9.78 -16.83 -12.93
N TRP A 704 8.91 -16.91 -11.91
CA TRP A 704 9.15 -16.31 -10.60
C TRP A 704 10.27 -17.02 -9.84
N ARG A 705 11.41 -16.34 -9.68
CA ARG A 705 12.55 -16.82 -8.90
C ARG A 705 12.35 -16.55 -7.41
N PRO A 706 12.75 -17.46 -6.53
CA PRO A 706 12.66 -17.22 -5.10
C PRO A 706 13.75 -16.24 -4.65
N MET A 707 13.51 -15.53 -3.54
CA MET A 707 14.44 -14.53 -2.97
C MET A 707 15.16 -15.02 -1.70
N ASP A 708 15.01 -16.29 -1.35
CA ASP A 708 15.56 -16.92 -0.15
C ASP A 708 16.94 -17.56 -0.38
N THR A 709 17.46 -17.53 -1.60
CA THR A 709 18.78 -18.05 -1.92
C THR A 709 19.90 -17.07 -1.54
N PRO A 710 21.12 -17.55 -1.21
CA PRO A 710 22.25 -16.66 -0.89
C PRO A 710 22.59 -15.65 -2.01
N GLU A 711 22.42 -16.04 -3.27
CA GLU A 711 22.67 -15.19 -4.44
C GLU A 711 21.67 -14.02 -4.57
N THR A 712 20.49 -14.14 -3.95
CA THR A 712 19.38 -13.18 -4.03
C THR A 712 19.08 -12.50 -2.70
N ALA A 713 19.81 -12.83 -1.64
CA ALA A 713 19.58 -12.31 -0.29
C ALA A 713 19.78 -10.79 -0.22
N TRP A 714 20.64 -10.23 -1.08
CA TRP A 714 20.87 -8.77 -1.19
C TRP A 714 19.60 -8.00 -1.55
N LEU A 715 18.70 -8.61 -2.33
CA LEU A 715 17.47 -8.00 -2.82
C LEU A 715 16.43 -7.91 -1.70
N LYS A 716 16.28 -8.98 -0.89
CA LYS A 716 15.28 -9.06 0.18
C LYS A 716 15.35 -7.88 1.16
N ASN A 717 16.56 -7.41 1.46
CA ASN A 717 16.78 -6.28 2.38
C ASN A 717 16.43 -4.91 1.78
N GLN A 718 16.43 -4.80 0.46
CA GLN A 718 16.12 -3.55 -0.26
C GLN A 718 14.65 -3.48 -0.71
N LEU A 719 13.90 -4.58 -0.55
CA LEU A 719 12.51 -4.67 -1.00
C LEU A 719 11.58 -3.69 -0.28
N ARG A 720 10.65 -3.16 -1.06
CA ARG A 720 9.47 -2.42 -0.60
C ARG A 720 8.20 -3.17 -0.89
N TYR A 721 7.31 -3.17 0.09
CA TYR A 721 5.92 -3.47 -0.16
C TYR A 721 5.33 -2.37 -1.05
N PRO A 722 4.60 -2.70 -2.12
CA PRO A 722 4.22 -1.70 -3.12
C PRO A 722 3.25 -0.66 -2.54
N GLU A 723 3.56 0.62 -2.73
CA GLU A 723 2.80 1.74 -2.20
C GLU A 723 1.37 1.72 -2.70
N ASN A 724 1.17 1.77 -4.01
CA ASN A 724 -0.15 1.78 -4.65
C ASN A 724 -1.04 0.61 -4.22
N LEU A 725 -0.43 -0.55 -3.95
CA LEU A 725 -1.14 -1.73 -3.47
C LEU A 725 -1.59 -1.51 -2.02
N PHE A 726 -0.66 -1.14 -1.15
CA PHE A 726 -0.94 -0.96 0.28
C PHE A 726 -1.96 0.13 0.51
N GLU A 727 -1.87 1.27 -0.19
CA GLU A 727 -2.85 2.35 -0.11
C GLU A 727 -4.27 1.85 -0.40
N ARG A 728 -4.46 1.02 -1.43
CA ARG A 728 -5.77 0.44 -1.77
C ARG A 728 -6.25 -0.55 -0.72
N GLN A 729 -5.34 -1.28 -0.08
CA GLN A 729 -5.67 -2.17 1.04
C GLN A 729 -6.09 -1.33 2.26
N LEU A 730 -5.37 -0.25 2.56
CA LEU A 730 -5.68 0.67 3.64
C LEU A 730 -7.02 1.40 3.41
N GLU A 731 -7.29 1.92 2.22
CA GLU A 731 -8.57 2.54 1.86
C GLU A 731 -9.76 1.60 2.13
N ALA A 732 -9.60 0.30 1.84
CA ALA A 732 -10.59 -0.69 2.21
C ALA A 732 -10.66 -0.89 3.74
N ASN A 733 -9.51 -1.02 4.39
CA ASN A 733 -9.46 -1.25 5.83
C ASN A 733 -10.03 -0.09 6.65
N TYR A 734 -9.90 1.17 6.22
CA TYR A 734 -10.41 2.36 6.92
C TYR A 734 -11.89 2.30 7.29
N LYS A 735 -12.66 1.48 6.57
CA LYS A 735 -14.08 1.26 6.84
C LYS A 735 -14.39 -0.19 7.20
N TYR A 736 -13.80 -1.15 6.50
CA TYR A 736 -14.22 -2.55 6.57
C TYR A 736 -13.55 -3.35 7.71
N HIS A 737 -12.71 -2.72 8.54
CA HIS A 737 -12.25 -3.31 9.80
C HIS A 737 -13.34 -3.33 10.90
N VAL A 738 -14.36 -2.47 10.79
CA VAL A 738 -15.43 -2.37 11.81
C VAL A 738 -16.45 -3.48 11.63
N GLU A 739 -16.47 -4.43 12.57
CA GLU A 739 -17.33 -5.62 12.55
C GLU A 739 -18.52 -5.58 13.52
N ASP A 740 -18.72 -4.47 14.24
CA ASP A 740 -19.86 -4.28 15.14
C ASP A 740 -20.93 -3.33 14.56
N LEU A 741 -22.20 -3.71 14.72
CA LEU A 741 -23.35 -2.94 14.20
C LEU A 741 -23.46 -1.55 14.82
N GLN A 742 -23.27 -1.42 16.14
CA GLN A 742 -23.46 -0.13 16.80
C GLN A 742 -22.37 0.85 16.38
N THR A 743 -21.12 0.38 16.39
CA THR A 743 -19.93 1.13 15.97
C THR A 743 -20.05 1.54 14.50
N TRP A 744 -20.40 0.61 13.59
CA TRP A 744 -20.61 0.92 12.18
C TRP A 744 -21.69 1.98 11.93
N LYS A 745 -22.79 1.95 12.70
CA LYS A 745 -23.89 2.92 12.54
C LYS A 745 -23.54 4.31 13.06
N ARG A 746 -22.75 4.39 14.13
CA ARG A 746 -22.22 5.66 14.63
C ARG A 746 -21.14 6.20 13.68
N GLY A 747 -20.36 5.30 13.08
CA GLY A 747 -19.24 5.65 12.20
C GLY A 747 -18.10 6.33 12.95
N ASP A 748 -18.02 6.12 14.26
CA ASP A 748 -17.04 6.74 15.15
C ASP A 748 -15.66 6.09 15.08
N ASP A 749 -15.57 4.87 14.56
CA ASP A 749 -14.32 4.14 14.31
C ASP A 749 -14.02 4.00 12.80
N PHE A 750 -14.56 4.91 11.98
CA PHE A 750 -14.13 5.01 10.59
C PHE A 750 -12.91 5.91 10.50
N HIS A 751 -11.96 5.50 9.67
CA HIS A 751 -10.72 6.23 9.48
C HIS A 751 -10.73 7.07 8.21
N GLU A 752 -9.91 8.10 8.19
CA GLU A 752 -9.51 8.81 6.98
C GLU A 752 -8.03 9.18 7.03
N ARG A 753 -7.41 9.29 5.87
CA ARG A 753 -6.02 9.75 5.78
C ARG A 753 -5.97 11.26 6.06
N PRO A 754 -4.98 11.75 6.83
CA PRO A 754 -4.77 13.17 7.07
C PRO A 754 -4.63 13.97 5.77
N GLU A 755 -4.96 15.28 5.82
CA GLU A 755 -5.00 16.19 4.66
C GLU A 755 -3.67 16.34 3.89
N ASN A 756 -2.54 16.05 4.54
CA ASN A 756 -1.21 15.95 3.93
C ASN A 756 -0.49 14.65 4.38
N GLY A 757 -1.26 13.61 4.71
CA GLY A 757 -0.72 12.30 5.05
C GLY A 757 -0.33 11.54 3.79
N ASP A 758 0.69 10.70 3.92
CA ASP A 758 1.19 9.84 2.85
C ASP A 758 1.73 8.53 3.44
N LEU A 759 1.96 7.52 2.60
CA LEU A 759 2.68 6.31 3.04
C LEU A 759 4.18 6.64 3.13
N PHE A 760 4.69 6.78 4.35
CA PHE A 760 6.10 7.05 4.56
C PHE A 760 6.86 5.75 4.81
N TYR A 761 7.80 5.42 3.93
CA TYR A 761 8.81 4.42 4.29
C TYR A 761 9.86 5.06 5.18
N ILE A 762 10.07 4.59 6.41
CA ILE A 762 11.03 5.16 7.37
C ILE A 762 11.74 4.08 8.18
N GLU A 763 12.86 4.43 8.80
CA GLU A 763 13.49 3.61 9.85
C GLU A 763 12.81 3.91 11.19
N THR A 764 12.30 2.90 11.89
CA THR A 764 11.70 3.10 13.23
C THR A 764 11.88 1.86 14.10
N ASN A 765 11.67 1.99 15.41
CA ASN A 765 11.72 0.87 16.34
C ASN A 765 10.29 0.39 16.67
N LEU A 766 10.02 -0.89 16.45
CA LEU A 766 8.72 -1.52 16.79
C LEU A 766 8.79 -2.40 18.06
N GLY A 767 9.95 -2.45 18.72
CA GLY A 767 10.23 -3.21 19.96
C GLY A 767 11.29 -4.30 19.79
N GLU A 768 11.68 -4.60 18.55
CA GLU A 768 12.66 -5.63 18.19
C GLU A 768 13.97 -5.02 17.61
N GLY A 769 14.14 -3.71 17.76
CA GLY A 769 15.23 -2.94 17.16
C GLY A 769 14.76 -2.02 16.04
N ILE A 770 15.69 -1.22 15.49
CA ILE A 770 15.40 -0.31 14.38
C ILE A 770 15.28 -1.13 13.09
N GLU A 771 14.11 -1.05 12.44
CA GLU A 771 13.84 -1.70 11.17
C GLU A 771 13.21 -0.73 10.16
N TYR A 772 13.32 -1.07 8.88
CA TYR A 772 12.74 -0.29 7.79
C TYR A 772 11.28 -0.69 7.56
N VAL A 773 10.36 0.28 7.63
CA VAL A 773 8.91 0.03 7.61
C VAL A 773 8.21 1.01 6.68
N GLY A 774 7.07 0.62 6.12
CA GLY A 774 6.11 1.56 5.54
C GLY A 774 5.08 1.93 6.60
N LEU A 775 4.81 3.23 6.78
CA LEU A 775 3.98 3.75 7.86
C LEU A 775 2.95 4.73 7.30
N ASP A 776 1.67 4.50 7.59
CA ASP A 776 0.56 5.41 7.24
C ASP A 776 -0.23 5.78 8.51
N LEU A 777 -0.46 7.07 8.70
CA LEU A 777 -1.18 7.60 9.86
C LEU A 777 -2.64 7.84 9.49
N VAL A 778 -3.55 7.56 10.43
CA VAL A 778 -4.98 7.73 10.21
C VAL A 778 -5.66 8.53 11.30
N GLU A 779 -6.66 9.32 10.93
CA GLU A 779 -7.49 10.13 11.82
C GLU A 779 -8.92 9.58 11.86
N TYR A 780 -9.65 9.86 12.96
CA TYR A 780 -11.07 9.50 13.04
C TYR A 780 -11.91 10.39 12.13
N ARG A 781 -12.68 9.76 11.26
CA ARG A 781 -13.47 10.43 10.24
C ARG A 781 -14.58 11.30 10.84
N GLY A 782 -14.68 12.54 10.35
CA GLY A 782 -15.79 13.44 10.69
C GLY A 782 -15.67 14.09 12.08
N THR A 783 -14.49 14.05 12.68
CA THR A 783 -14.17 14.78 13.90
C THR A 783 -13.74 16.21 13.57
N GLU A 784 -14.26 17.22 14.30
CA GLU A 784 -13.85 18.62 14.09
C GLU A 784 -12.42 18.86 14.56
N ALA A 785 -12.03 18.22 15.67
CA ALA A 785 -10.66 18.13 16.13
C ALA A 785 -10.06 16.84 15.57
N LYS A 786 -9.19 16.96 14.57
CA LYS A 786 -8.50 15.86 13.88
C LYS A 786 -7.62 15.05 14.86
N THR A 787 -8.23 14.06 15.51
CA THR A 787 -7.58 13.15 16.46
C THR A 787 -7.01 11.94 15.73
N LEU A 788 -5.84 11.46 16.19
CA LEU A 788 -5.20 10.28 15.62
C LEU A 788 -6.00 9.02 16.01
N ALA A 789 -6.46 8.27 15.02
CA ALA A 789 -7.12 6.97 15.20
C ALA A 789 -6.13 5.82 15.35
N GLY A 790 -4.94 5.97 14.75
CA GLY A 790 -3.88 4.98 14.83
C GLY A 790 -2.86 5.12 13.73
N MET A 791 -2.07 4.06 13.59
CA MET A 791 -0.96 3.96 12.65
C MET A 791 -0.91 2.56 12.06
N TYR A 792 -0.94 2.48 10.73
CA TYR A 792 -0.70 1.26 9.99
C TYR A 792 0.77 1.15 9.65
N VAL A 793 1.34 -0.04 9.87
CA VAL A 793 2.74 -0.34 9.61
C VAL A 793 2.85 -1.61 8.78
N ILE A 794 3.67 -1.60 7.74
CA ILE A 794 4.07 -2.78 6.96
C ILE A 794 5.57 -2.97 7.12
N ARG A 795 5.99 -4.15 7.60
CA ARG A 795 7.39 -4.47 7.89
C ARG A 795 8.13 -4.94 6.64
N HIS A 796 9.43 -4.68 6.59
CA HIS A 796 10.33 -5.09 5.50
C HIS A 796 11.51 -5.94 6.01
N GLY A 797 12.46 -6.26 5.13
CA GLY A 797 13.64 -7.04 5.49
C GLY A 797 13.29 -8.47 5.90
N THR A 798 13.65 -8.87 7.12
CA THR A 798 13.38 -10.22 7.63
C THR A 798 11.89 -10.51 7.78
N ASN A 799 11.11 -9.51 8.17
CA ASN A 799 9.68 -9.59 8.50
C ASN A 799 8.80 -9.09 7.33
N PHE A 800 9.30 -9.21 6.10
CA PHE A 800 8.67 -8.62 4.92
C PHE A 800 7.21 -9.03 4.75
N GLY A 801 6.30 -8.04 4.69
CA GLY A 801 4.89 -8.24 4.43
C GLY A 801 4.01 -8.49 5.66
N GLU A 802 4.58 -8.54 6.86
CA GLU A 802 3.83 -8.50 8.11
C GLU A 802 3.24 -7.10 8.32
N ALA A 803 1.93 -7.00 8.57
CA ALA A 803 1.25 -5.72 8.76
C ALA A 803 0.71 -5.59 10.19
N LEU A 804 0.92 -4.43 10.79
CA LEU A 804 0.48 -4.10 12.13
C LEU A 804 -0.43 -2.87 12.08
N PHE A 805 -1.47 -2.85 12.92
CA PHE A 805 -2.27 -1.66 13.16
C PHE A 805 -2.21 -1.29 14.64
N TYR A 806 -1.55 -0.18 14.94
CA TYR A 806 -1.51 0.39 16.27
C TYR A 806 -2.71 1.33 16.46
N HIS A 807 -3.72 0.89 17.19
CA HIS A 807 -4.96 1.63 17.39
C HIS A 807 -4.93 2.53 18.63
N THR A 808 -5.68 3.63 18.59
CA THR A 808 -5.90 4.51 19.75
C THR A 808 -7.25 4.28 20.45
N ARG A 809 -8.05 3.33 19.94
CA ARG A 809 -9.34 2.97 20.53
C ARG A 809 -9.15 2.54 21.98
N ASN A 810 -10.09 2.93 22.86
CA ASN A 810 -10.11 2.64 24.30
C ASN A 810 -9.02 3.30 25.15
N LEU A 811 -8.23 4.23 24.61
CA LEU A 811 -7.33 5.05 25.43
C LEU A 811 -8.11 6.05 26.29
N THR A 812 -7.54 6.40 27.44
CA THR A 812 -8.07 7.46 28.32
C THR A 812 -7.84 8.84 27.74
N GLU A 813 -6.77 9.02 26.98
CA GLU A 813 -6.37 10.29 26.38
C GLU A 813 -6.32 10.18 24.86
N ASN A 814 -6.84 11.21 24.17
CA ASN A 814 -6.83 11.26 22.72
C ASN A 814 -5.51 11.85 22.20
N LEU A 815 -4.86 11.15 21.28
CA LEU A 815 -3.67 11.65 20.60
C LEU A 815 -4.05 12.70 19.55
N ILE A 816 -3.23 13.74 19.42
CA ILE A 816 -3.39 14.73 18.36
C ILE A 816 -2.99 14.15 16.99
N GLY A 817 -3.71 14.52 15.93
CA GLY A 817 -3.32 14.18 14.56
C GLY A 817 -2.18 15.05 14.01
N PRO A 818 -1.58 14.67 12.86
CA PRO A 818 -0.41 15.35 12.28
C PRO A 818 -0.61 16.84 11.99
N LYS A 819 -1.82 17.23 11.57
CA LYS A 819 -2.15 18.65 11.32
C LYS A 819 -2.07 19.46 12.60
N THR A 820 -2.71 18.97 13.65
CA THR A 820 -2.72 19.61 14.97
C THR A 820 -1.30 19.74 15.50
N ALA A 821 -0.47 18.70 15.35
CA ALA A 821 0.94 18.77 15.74
C ALA A 821 1.71 19.86 14.99
N ARG A 822 1.50 19.98 13.68
CA ARG A 822 2.11 21.03 12.85
C ARG A 822 1.66 22.43 13.27
N ASP A 823 0.38 22.64 13.52
CA ASP A 823 -0.17 23.92 13.93
C ASP A 823 0.35 24.32 15.33
N THR A 824 0.49 23.36 16.25
CA THR A 824 1.09 23.57 17.58
C THR A 824 2.56 23.96 17.46
N TYR A 825 3.36 23.22 16.69
CA TYR A 825 4.77 23.57 16.44
C TYR A 825 4.92 24.97 15.83
N GLN A 826 4.11 25.31 14.83
CA GLN A 826 4.13 26.63 14.20
C GLN A 826 3.78 27.74 15.18
N THR A 827 2.86 27.48 16.12
CA THR A 827 2.45 28.45 17.13
C THR A 827 3.55 28.68 18.16
N GLU A 828 4.12 27.62 18.72
CA GLU A 828 5.17 27.72 19.75
C GLU A 828 6.48 28.29 19.18
N ALA A 829 6.88 27.88 17.97
CA ALA A 829 8.09 28.37 17.30
C ALA A 829 7.85 29.61 16.41
N THR A 830 6.76 30.36 16.60
CA THR A 830 6.38 31.48 15.72
C THR A 830 7.51 32.50 15.53
N GLN A 831 8.21 32.85 16.62
CA GLN A 831 9.26 33.88 16.58
C GLN A 831 10.43 33.43 15.70
N GLU A 832 10.95 32.22 15.90
CA GLU A 832 12.05 31.67 15.10
C GLU A 832 11.64 31.43 13.64
N ILE A 833 10.44 30.86 13.41
CA ILE A 833 9.94 30.61 12.04
C ILE A 833 9.78 31.93 11.27
N SER A 834 9.36 33.01 11.93
CA SER A 834 9.22 34.32 11.28
C SER A 834 10.55 34.93 10.79
N LEU A 835 11.68 34.51 11.38
CA LEU A 835 13.03 34.90 10.95
C LEU A 835 13.52 34.08 9.76
N ILE A 836 12.90 32.94 9.47
CA ILE A 836 13.24 32.07 8.35
C ILE A 836 12.59 32.62 7.07
N ALA A 837 13.43 33.18 6.18
CA ALA A 837 12.97 33.68 4.90
C ALA A 837 12.34 32.57 4.06
N GLY A 838 11.07 32.73 3.69
CA GLY A 838 10.32 31.75 2.90
C GLY A 838 10.17 30.40 3.59
N ALA A 839 9.90 30.39 4.90
CA ALA A 839 9.74 29.18 5.71
C ALA A 839 8.75 28.17 5.08
N ARG A 840 9.18 26.91 4.96
CA ARG A 840 8.38 25.76 4.50
C ARG A 840 8.58 24.59 5.46
N ASN A 841 7.48 24.04 5.98
CA ASN A 841 7.54 22.80 6.75
C ASN A 841 7.63 21.59 5.81
N GLY A 842 8.49 20.64 6.12
CA GLY A 842 8.62 19.37 5.42
C GLY A 842 7.64 18.30 5.89
N ASN A 843 8.05 17.04 5.71
CA ASN A 843 7.27 15.86 6.13
C ASN A 843 7.03 15.87 7.65
N THR A 844 5.85 15.40 8.05
CA THR A 844 5.51 15.19 9.47
C THR A 844 5.60 13.70 9.76
N LEU A 845 6.70 13.28 10.39
CA LEU A 845 7.03 11.88 10.65
C LEU A 845 6.73 11.52 12.11
N PHE A 846 6.46 10.25 12.42
CA PHE A 846 6.01 9.82 13.74
C PHE A 846 6.94 8.77 14.33
N TYR A 847 7.54 9.06 15.49
CA TYR A 847 8.58 8.24 16.10
C TYR A 847 8.30 7.95 17.58
N PRO A 848 8.66 6.75 18.08
CA PRO A 848 8.68 6.46 19.50
C PRO A 848 10.01 6.96 20.08
N LEU A 849 9.93 7.86 21.06
CA LEU A 849 11.12 8.42 21.74
C LEU A 849 10.79 8.61 23.23
N GLY A 850 11.74 8.32 24.11
CA GLY A 850 11.64 8.67 25.54
C GLY A 850 10.44 8.05 26.27
N GLY A 851 9.94 6.90 25.82
CA GLY A 851 8.73 6.27 26.37
C GLY A 851 7.44 7.01 26.04
N SER A 852 7.46 7.86 25.01
CA SER A 852 6.29 8.53 24.42
C SER A 852 6.39 8.47 22.88
N VAL A 853 5.47 9.16 22.19
CA VAL A 853 5.48 9.24 20.73
C VAL A 853 5.43 10.70 20.29
N TYR A 854 6.28 11.04 19.32
CA TYR A 854 6.52 12.40 18.89
C TYR A 854 6.38 12.54 17.38
N TYR A 855 5.80 13.67 16.97
CA TYR A 855 5.85 14.12 15.59
C TYR A 855 7.11 14.92 15.36
N TYR A 856 7.93 14.50 14.40
CA TYR A 856 9.09 15.24 13.91
C TYR A 856 8.70 16.09 12.70
N ILE A 857 9.03 17.38 12.72
CA ILE A 857 8.69 18.36 11.68
C ILE A 857 9.91 19.24 11.36
N PRO A 858 10.57 19.08 10.21
CA PRO A 858 11.63 19.98 9.75
C PRO A 858 11.06 21.23 9.07
N THR A 859 11.77 22.35 9.20
CA THR A 859 11.44 23.64 8.58
C THR A 859 12.64 24.16 7.78
N TYR A 860 12.39 24.38 6.49
CA TYR A 860 13.39 24.84 5.53
C TYR A 860 13.21 26.32 5.17
N SER A 861 14.31 27.00 4.87
CA SER A 861 14.28 28.26 4.11
C SER A 861 14.29 27.97 2.62
N THR A 862 13.41 28.63 1.87
CA THR A 862 13.33 28.52 0.39
C THR A 862 14.04 29.66 -0.34
N VAL A 863 14.64 30.60 0.38
CA VAL A 863 15.32 31.78 -0.19
C VAL A 863 16.84 31.54 -0.22
N GLY A 864 17.52 31.96 -1.30
CA GLY A 864 18.97 31.85 -1.43
C GLY A 864 19.47 30.79 -2.43
N GLY A 865 18.61 30.32 -3.33
CA GLY A 865 18.96 29.42 -4.44
C GLY A 865 18.82 27.93 -4.11
N LEU A 866 19.33 27.48 -2.95
CA LEU A 866 19.13 26.13 -2.43
C LEU A 866 18.37 26.18 -1.11
N GLN A 867 17.47 25.21 -0.89
CA GLN A 867 16.82 25.05 0.40
C GLN A 867 17.85 24.74 1.49
N GLN A 868 17.59 25.20 2.71
CA GLN A 868 18.43 24.92 3.88
C GLN A 868 17.54 24.55 5.06
N LEU A 869 17.87 23.48 5.78
CA LEU A 869 17.27 23.20 7.08
C LEU A 869 17.67 24.33 8.04
N LYS A 870 16.67 24.97 8.67
CA LYS A 870 16.88 26.08 9.60
C LYS A 870 16.35 25.81 10.99
N LEU A 871 15.31 24.99 11.08
CA LEU A 871 14.69 24.63 12.34
C LEU A 871 14.08 23.23 12.20
N ALA A 872 14.02 22.48 13.28
CA ALA A 872 13.29 21.23 13.41
C ALA A 872 12.51 21.25 14.71
N GLY A 873 11.38 20.55 14.77
CA GLY A 873 10.54 20.48 15.96
C GLY A 873 10.07 19.06 16.25
N PHE A 874 10.01 18.73 17.53
CA PHE A 874 9.31 17.58 18.07
C PHE A 874 8.06 18.03 18.82
N VAL A 875 6.96 17.34 18.56
CA VAL A 875 5.68 17.58 19.26
C VAL A 875 5.21 16.29 19.89
N ASN A 876 5.04 16.27 21.21
CA ASN A 876 4.51 15.11 21.92
C ASN A 876 3.03 14.90 21.55
N ALA A 877 2.65 13.69 21.13
CA ALA A 877 1.29 13.42 20.65
C ALA A 877 0.23 13.41 21.76
N PHE A 878 0.62 13.21 23.02
CA PHE A 878 -0.25 13.22 24.20
C PHE A 878 -0.31 14.61 24.84
N SER A 879 0.83 15.13 25.26
CA SER A 879 0.92 16.37 26.06
C SER A 879 0.96 17.65 25.23
N ARG A 880 1.22 17.55 23.92
CA ARG A 880 1.42 18.69 22.99
C ARG A 880 2.62 19.58 23.32
N ILE A 881 3.51 19.13 24.21
CA ILE A 881 4.78 19.81 24.49
C ILE A 881 5.60 19.83 23.20
N VAL A 882 6.19 20.98 22.91
CA VAL A 882 7.03 21.22 21.74
C VAL A 882 8.45 21.51 22.18
N GLY A 883 9.42 20.86 21.53
CA GLY A 883 10.83 21.24 21.57
C GLY A 883 11.31 21.45 20.14
N TYR A 884 12.10 22.49 19.89
CA TYR A 884 12.59 22.89 18.60
C TYR A 884 14.05 23.36 18.64
N GLY A 885 14.76 23.16 17.55
CA GLY A 885 16.20 23.44 17.49
C GLY A 885 16.72 23.40 16.06
N SER A 886 18.03 23.55 15.88
CA SER A 886 18.61 23.65 14.53
C SER A 886 18.53 22.34 13.73
N GLY A 887 18.39 21.20 14.44
CA GLY A 887 18.15 19.87 13.88
C GLY A 887 17.49 18.95 14.91
N ALA A 888 17.37 17.66 14.58
CA ALA A 888 16.67 16.68 15.41
C ALA A 888 17.25 16.54 16.83
N PHE A 889 18.58 16.49 16.98
CA PHE A 889 19.19 16.40 18.32
C PHE A 889 18.90 17.61 19.19
N ASP A 890 19.06 18.82 18.65
CA ASP A 890 18.80 20.06 19.41
C ASP A 890 17.32 20.16 19.80
N ALA A 891 16.41 19.85 18.86
CA ALA A 891 14.98 19.87 19.11
C ALA A 891 14.55 18.84 20.16
N TYR A 892 15.19 17.67 20.20
CA TYR A 892 14.91 16.67 21.22
C TYR A 892 15.46 17.08 22.59
N ASN A 893 16.65 17.68 22.62
CA ASN A 893 17.26 18.15 23.87
C ASN A 893 16.46 19.29 24.50
N GLU A 894 15.87 20.20 23.70
CA GLU A 894 15.03 21.30 24.19
C GLU A 894 13.71 20.84 24.84
N LEU A 895 13.31 19.57 24.65
CA LEU A 895 12.09 19.05 25.28
C LEU A 895 12.15 19.04 26.82
N GLU A 896 13.31 19.33 27.45
CA GLU A 896 13.73 19.53 28.88
C GLU A 896 12.73 19.24 30.03
N ASN A 897 11.76 18.36 29.82
CA ASN A 897 10.71 17.93 30.76
C ASN A 897 10.76 16.41 30.92
N PHE A 898 11.97 15.84 30.87
CA PHE A 898 12.17 14.41 31.05
C PHE A 898 12.18 14.10 32.54
N GLY A 899 11.41 13.10 32.98
CA GLY A 899 11.60 12.52 34.31
C GLY A 899 13.04 12.03 34.49
N PRO A 900 13.52 11.87 35.73
CA PRO A 900 14.90 11.47 36.01
C PRO A 900 15.26 10.16 35.31
N ARG A 901 16.48 10.03 34.76
CA ARG A 901 16.90 8.82 34.02
C ARG A 901 17.29 7.66 34.95
N PRO A 902 17.25 6.40 34.49
CA PRO A 902 17.76 5.25 35.24
C PRO A 902 19.19 5.48 35.72
N PHE A 903 19.48 4.98 36.92
CA PHE A 903 20.78 5.09 37.55
C PHE A 903 21.01 3.90 38.48
N THR A 904 22.27 3.65 38.81
CA THR A 904 22.68 2.46 39.57
C THR A 904 23.13 2.85 40.97
N LEU A 905 22.63 2.11 41.96
CA LEU A 905 23.00 2.16 43.38
C LEU A 905 23.94 1.01 43.70
N SER A 906 24.98 1.33 44.46
CA SER A 906 25.99 0.43 45.02
C SER A 906 26.32 0.85 46.46
N SER A 907 27.06 0.01 47.18
CA SER A 907 27.54 0.31 48.54
C SER A 907 29.00 -0.12 48.67
N ASN A 908 29.75 0.53 49.56
CA ASN A 908 31.05 0.06 50.01
C ASN A 908 30.98 -0.82 51.27
N ALA A 909 29.78 -1.20 51.71
CA ALA A 909 29.58 -2.10 52.85
C ALA A 909 30.28 -3.44 52.62
N ASP A 910 30.88 -3.98 53.68
CA ASP A 910 31.36 -5.35 53.69
C ASP A 910 30.17 -6.33 53.61
N ASN A 911 30.43 -7.60 53.32
CA ASN A 911 29.37 -8.63 53.22
C ASN A 911 29.70 -9.84 54.11
N PRO A 912 29.10 -9.95 55.31
CA PRO A 912 28.25 -8.97 55.98
C PRO A 912 29.03 -7.77 56.53
N ASP A 913 28.36 -6.62 56.66
CA ASP A 913 28.87 -5.37 57.23
C ASP A 913 29.02 -5.50 58.75
N ILE A 914 30.18 -5.16 59.33
CA ILE A 914 30.54 -5.55 60.70
C ILE A 914 30.53 -4.42 61.73
N ASP A 915 30.45 -3.17 61.28
CA ASP A 915 30.47 -1.97 62.13
C ASP A 915 29.16 -1.13 62.00
N GLY A 916 28.24 -1.56 61.16
CA GLY A 916 26.97 -0.88 60.90
C GLY A 916 27.14 0.47 60.22
N SER A 917 28.28 0.71 59.56
CA SER A 917 28.67 2.00 58.98
C SER A 917 29.25 1.86 57.56
N PHE A 918 28.53 2.37 56.57
CA PHE A 918 28.95 2.32 55.17
C PHE A 918 28.42 3.51 54.37
N ILE A 919 28.82 3.63 53.11
CA ILE A 919 28.44 4.66 52.16
C ILE A 919 27.71 4.02 50.99
N LEU A 920 26.48 4.48 50.76
CA LEU A 920 25.76 4.24 49.53
C LEU A 920 26.32 5.16 48.44
N ASN A 921 26.69 4.61 47.29
CA ASN A 921 27.16 5.34 46.12
C ASN A 921 26.25 5.06 44.93
N TRP A 922 25.83 6.08 44.20
CA TRP A 922 25.04 5.89 42.98
C TRP A 922 25.56 6.74 41.81
N THR A 923 25.30 6.30 40.58
CA THR A 923 25.60 7.10 39.39
C THR A 923 24.65 8.28 39.28
N GLU A 924 25.09 9.38 38.68
CA GLU A 924 24.22 10.54 38.43
C GLU A 924 23.04 10.15 37.51
N SER A 925 21.83 10.44 37.96
CA SER A 925 20.59 10.36 37.18
C SER A 925 20.40 11.67 36.43
N GLN A 926 20.45 11.63 35.10
CA GLN A 926 20.21 12.82 34.27
C GLN A 926 18.79 13.36 34.51
N PHE A 927 18.65 14.69 34.51
CA PHE A 927 17.40 15.42 34.77
C PHE A 927 16.83 15.27 36.20
N ALA A 928 17.56 14.66 37.14
CA ALA A 928 17.16 14.66 38.54
C ALA A 928 17.41 16.04 39.19
N ASP A 929 16.40 16.62 39.82
CA ASP A 929 16.57 17.82 40.67
C ASP A 929 16.98 17.44 42.09
N SER A 930 16.55 16.25 42.52
CA SER A 930 16.81 15.75 43.87
C SER A 930 16.83 14.22 43.96
N TYR A 931 17.40 13.71 45.05
CA TYR A 931 17.34 12.29 45.41
C TYR A 931 16.67 12.09 46.78
N SER A 932 16.00 10.95 46.94
CA SER A 932 15.44 10.49 48.19
C SER A 932 15.96 9.08 48.52
N VAL A 933 16.47 8.88 49.73
CA VAL A 933 17.01 7.59 50.20
C VAL A 933 15.94 6.87 51.01
N TYR A 934 15.62 5.64 50.60
CA TYR A 934 14.71 4.75 51.31
C TYR A 934 15.48 3.59 51.95
N ARG A 935 15.06 3.20 53.16
CA ARG A 935 15.54 2.01 53.89
C ARG A 935 14.33 1.19 54.34
N ASN A 936 14.25 -0.08 53.95
CA ASN A 936 13.13 -0.98 54.23
C ASN A 936 11.77 -0.33 53.88
N SER A 937 11.69 0.27 52.69
CA SER A 937 10.52 1.03 52.20
C SER A 937 10.13 2.28 53.01
N SER A 938 10.96 2.69 53.99
CA SER A 938 10.78 3.91 54.77
C SER A 938 11.75 4.99 54.31
N LEU A 939 11.25 6.21 54.10
CA LEU A 939 12.06 7.36 53.69
C LEU A 939 12.97 7.81 54.84
N ILE A 940 14.29 7.78 54.63
CA ILE A 940 15.29 8.17 55.64
C ILE A 940 16.00 9.49 55.31
N ALA A 941 16.06 9.89 54.04
CA ALA A 941 16.57 11.20 53.64
C ALA A 941 15.79 11.73 52.43
N PRO A 942 14.98 12.79 52.60
CA PRO A 942 14.31 13.46 51.47
C PRO A 942 15.17 14.57 50.86
N ASN A 943 14.91 14.89 49.58
CA ASN A 943 15.37 16.11 48.90
C ASN A 943 16.88 16.37 48.95
N LEU A 944 17.70 15.33 48.78
CA LEU A 944 19.15 15.50 48.60
C LEU A 944 19.43 16.22 47.26
N PRO A 945 20.41 17.13 47.19
CA PRO A 945 20.69 17.89 45.97
C PRO A 945 21.16 16.97 44.82
N SER A 946 20.86 17.35 43.58
CA SER A 946 21.23 16.59 42.37
C SER A 946 22.73 16.33 42.21
N SER A 947 23.59 17.20 42.78
CA SER A 947 25.04 17.01 42.81
C SER A 947 25.53 15.94 43.79
N GLN A 948 24.66 15.44 44.68
CA GLN A 948 25.01 14.45 45.69
C GLN A 948 24.73 13.04 45.17
N THR A 949 25.81 12.26 45.04
CA THR A 949 25.78 10.87 44.55
C THR A 949 26.19 9.85 45.63
N THR A 950 26.33 10.32 46.88
CA THR A 950 26.76 9.50 48.01
C THR A 950 25.95 9.79 49.28
N TYR A 951 25.67 8.78 50.09
CA TYR A 951 25.01 8.94 51.39
C TYR A 951 25.60 7.99 52.45
N SER A 952 26.06 8.56 53.57
CA SER A 952 26.63 7.79 54.68
C SER A 952 25.53 7.23 55.58
N ILE A 953 25.65 5.95 55.90
CA ILE A 953 24.83 5.20 56.84
C ILE A 953 25.71 4.82 58.03
N SER A 954 25.19 4.96 59.25
CA SER A 954 25.91 4.62 60.48
C SER A 954 24.93 4.23 61.59
N GLY A 955 25.41 3.50 62.60
CA GLY A 955 24.63 3.19 63.79
C GLY A 955 23.48 2.22 63.53
N LEU A 956 23.63 1.34 62.53
CA LEU A 956 22.73 0.21 62.35
C LEU A 956 22.91 -0.81 63.48
N SER A 957 21.96 -1.71 63.61
CA SER A 957 22.04 -2.90 64.48
C SER A 957 22.18 -4.14 63.60
N THR A 958 22.58 -5.28 64.18
CA THR A 958 22.58 -6.55 63.44
C THR A 958 21.22 -6.83 62.80
N GLY A 959 21.19 -7.06 61.49
CA GLY A 959 19.97 -7.27 60.70
C GLY A 959 20.16 -7.07 59.20
N THR A 960 19.11 -7.39 58.43
CA THR A 960 19.06 -7.16 56.98
C THR A 960 18.41 -5.81 56.67
N TYR A 961 19.04 -5.01 55.83
CA TYR A 961 18.53 -3.71 55.38
C TYR A 961 18.48 -3.63 53.86
N GLU A 962 17.36 -3.14 53.33
CA GLU A 962 17.14 -2.90 51.91
C GLU A 962 17.16 -1.41 51.63
N TYR A 963 17.98 -0.99 50.67
CA TYR A 963 18.13 0.41 50.27
C TYR A 963 17.66 0.65 48.84
N LEU A 964 16.98 1.77 48.64
CA LEU A 964 16.55 2.22 47.31
C LEU A 964 16.73 3.73 47.24
N ILE A 965 17.32 4.23 46.16
CA ILE A 965 17.38 5.67 45.91
C ILE A 965 16.32 6.00 44.89
N GLN A 966 15.57 7.08 45.10
CA GLN A 966 14.62 7.60 44.13
C GLN A 966 15.11 8.98 43.68
N ALA A 967 15.40 9.11 42.39
CA ALA A 967 15.63 10.39 41.76
C ALA A 967 14.26 11.05 41.46
N SER A 968 14.17 12.37 41.64
CA SER A 968 12.93 13.14 41.51
C SER A 968 13.18 14.49 40.84
N ASN A 969 12.26 14.90 39.97
CA ASN A 969 12.12 16.27 39.46
C ASN A 969 10.63 16.64 39.36
N GLU A 970 10.31 17.82 38.84
CA GLU A 970 8.91 18.26 38.67
C GLU A 970 8.09 17.42 37.67
N PHE A 971 8.75 16.55 36.89
CA PHE A 971 8.16 15.74 35.82
C PHE A 971 8.03 14.24 36.16
N GLY A 972 8.64 13.76 37.25
CA GLY A 972 8.48 12.38 37.70
C GLY A 972 9.57 11.88 38.64
N ASN A 973 9.47 10.59 38.99
CA ASN A 973 10.42 9.91 39.87
C ASN A 973 10.90 8.60 39.23
N VAL A 974 12.18 8.27 39.40
CA VAL A 974 12.75 6.97 38.99
C VAL A 974 13.54 6.37 40.14
N SER A 975 13.34 5.08 40.40
CA SER A 975 14.05 4.33 41.43
C SER A 975 15.34 3.74 40.88
N SER A 976 16.37 3.63 41.72
CA SER A 976 17.63 2.97 41.40
C SER A 976 17.43 1.48 41.05
N ASN A 977 18.28 0.94 40.17
CA ASN A 977 18.35 -0.49 39.84
C ASN A 977 16.99 -1.09 39.42
N ASP A 978 16.22 -0.36 38.61
CA ASP A 978 14.89 -0.78 38.14
C ASP A 978 13.93 -1.20 39.27
N ASN A 979 13.97 -0.43 40.36
CA ASN A 979 13.14 -0.65 41.55
C ASN A 979 13.47 -1.96 42.31
N ILE A 980 14.65 -2.53 42.09
CA ILE A 980 15.20 -3.64 42.88
C ILE A 980 16.04 -3.03 44.02
N PRO A 981 15.66 -3.23 45.29
CA PRO A 981 16.43 -2.68 46.40
C PRO A 981 17.78 -3.38 46.58
N LEU A 982 18.81 -2.60 46.98
CA LEU A 982 20.11 -3.11 47.39
C LEU A 982 20.03 -3.68 48.80
N THR A 983 20.21 -4.99 48.95
CA THR A 983 20.22 -5.67 50.26
C THR A 983 21.61 -5.67 50.89
N ILE A 984 21.72 -5.20 52.13
CA ILE A 984 22.94 -5.23 52.95
C ILE A 984 22.66 -5.99 54.24
N GLN A 985 23.50 -6.97 54.55
CA GLN A 985 23.48 -7.71 55.81
C GLN A 985 24.44 -7.04 56.79
N VAL A 986 23.96 -6.60 57.95
CA VAL A 986 24.78 -6.03 59.02
C VAL A 986 24.87 -7.05 60.15
N ASN A 987 26.08 -7.39 60.56
CA ASN A 987 26.41 -8.27 61.68
C ASN A 987 27.39 -7.55 62.61
N ILE A 988 26.88 -6.73 63.53
CA ILE A 988 27.72 -6.05 64.52
C ILE A 988 28.09 -7.04 65.62
N PHE A 989 29.40 -7.12 65.88
CA PHE A 989 29.99 -7.93 66.94
C PHE A 989 30.38 -7.03 68.11
N ASP A 990 29.78 -7.25 69.28
CA ASP A 990 30.14 -6.49 70.49
C ASP A 990 31.48 -7.01 71.05
N ILE A 991 32.58 -6.31 70.75
CA ILE A 991 33.87 -6.51 71.42
C ILE A 991 34.38 -5.16 71.92
N SER A 992 34.47 -4.99 73.25
CA SER A 992 35.02 -3.79 73.88
C SER A 992 36.40 -4.08 74.51
N PHE A 993 37.34 -3.16 74.35
CA PHE A 993 38.61 -3.18 75.08
C PHE A 993 39.08 -1.74 75.40
N ILE A 994 39.71 -1.57 76.56
CA ILE A 994 40.46 -0.36 76.96
C ILE A 994 41.87 -0.85 77.37
N PHE A 995 42.92 -0.02 77.28
CA PHE A 995 44.29 -0.42 77.64
C PHE A 995 45.00 0.74 78.35
N GLU A 996 45.46 0.52 79.59
CA GLU A 996 46.32 1.45 80.35
C GLU A 996 47.57 0.69 80.84
N MET A 997 48.76 1.27 80.65
CA MET A 997 50.03 0.72 81.15
C MET A 997 50.55 1.54 82.34
N GLU A 998 51.10 0.87 83.35
CA GLU A 998 51.83 1.54 84.44
C GLU A 998 53.22 1.98 83.99
N ASN A 999 53.60 3.22 84.30
CA ASN A 999 54.81 3.86 83.75
C ASN A 999 56.08 3.71 84.62
N SER A 1000 56.08 2.96 85.73
CA SER A 1000 57.32 2.69 86.50
C SER A 1000 57.15 1.66 87.63
N ILE A 1001 58.13 0.76 87.79
CA ILE A 1001 58.33 -0.08 88.98
C ILE A 1001 59.78 0.06 89.48
N ILE A 1002 59.97 0.00 90.80
CA ILE A 1002 61.27 0.10 91.49
C ILE A 1002 61.89 -1.31 91.65
N LEU A 1003 63.13 -1.48 91.19
CA LEU A 1003 63.90 -2.73 91.25
C LEU A 1003 64.34 -3.12 92.68
N PRO A 1004 64.44 -4.43 93.03
CA PRO A 1004 65.23 -4.90 94.17
C PRO A 1004 66.73 -5.07 93.81
N ASP A 1005 67.60 -4.90 94.81
CA ASP A 1005 69.07 -4.77 94.74
C ASP A 1005 69.89 -6.01 94.27
N ASP A 1006 69.36 -6.94 93.46
CA ASP A 1006 70.13 -8.08 92.94
C ASP A 1006 70.23 -8.09 91.41
N PHE A 1007 71.36 -7.59 90.92
CA PHE A 1007 71.74 -7.46 89.51
C PHE A 1007 72.33 -8.78 88.98
N ALA A 1008 71.49 -9.75 88.63
CA ALA A 1008 71.95 -10.88 87.81
C ALA A 1008 70.90 -11.64 86.99
N ASN A 1009 69.60 -11.39 87.14
CA ASN A 1009 68.58 -12.10 86.33
C ASN A 1009 67.52 -11.10 85.86
N PHE A 1010 67.64 -10.61 84.64
CA PHE A 1010 66.59 -9.76 84.09
C PHE A 1010 65.38 -10.59 83.67
N ARG A 1011 64.20 -10.03 83.91
CA ARG A 1011 62.88 -10.62 83.70
C ARG A 1011 62.03 -9.59 82.99
N ILE A 1012 61.37 -9.96 81.89
CA ILE A 1012 60.37 -9.11 81.24
C ILE A 1012 59.00 -9.66 81.61
N GLU A 1013 58.15 -8.85 82.24
CA GLU A 1013 56.73 -9.10 82.40
C GLU A 1013 55.94 -8.02 81.68
N LEU A 1014 55.02 -8.44 80.82
CA LEU A 1014 53.96 -7.59 80.30
C LEU A 1014 52.67 -8.17 80.87
N GLU A 1015 51.99 -7.41 81.74
CA GLU A 1015 50.74 -7.83 82.37
C GLU A 1015 49.61 -6.92 81.89
N ASN A 1016 48.57 -7.54 81.32
CA ASN A 1016 47.35 -6.90 80.85
C ASN A 1016 46.24 -7.21 81.86
N PHE A 1017 45.66 -6.18 82.48
CA PHE A 1017 44.73 -6.31 83.61
C PHE A 1017 43.26 -6.06 83.27
N ASN A 1018 42.79 -6.42 82.06
CA ASN A 1018 41.40 -6.17 81.70
C ASN A 1018 40.51 -7.42 81.55
N GLU A 1019 39.22 -7.15 81.83
CA GLU A 1019 38.15 -8.09 82.11
C GLU A 1019 37.92 -9.13 80.99
N THR A 1020 37.70 -10.37 81.43
CA THR A 1020 37.24 -11.57 80.71
C THR A 1020 36.85 -11.40 79.23
N ILE A 1021 37.63 -12.01 78.32
CA ILE A 1021 37.22 -12.24 76.93
C ILE A 1021 36.36 -13.51 76.91
N LEU A 1022 35.08 -13.38 76.54
CA LEU A 1022 34.24 -14.53 76.21
C LEU A 1022 33.56 -14.29 74.87
N SER A 1023 33.88 -15.11 73.88
CA SER A 1023 33.04 -15.25 72.68
C SER A 1023 33.02 -16.71 72.22
N PRO A 1024 31.98 -17.49 72.58
CA PRO A 1024 31.86 -18.88 72.15
C PRO A 1024 31.72 -18.97 70.62
N GLY A 1025 32.66 -19.64 69.95
CA GLY A 1025 32.58 -19.98 68.53
C GLY A 1025 33.50 -19.19 67.58
N TYR A 1026 34.38 -18.33 68.09
CA TYR A 1026 35.33 -17.53 67.31
C TYR A 1026 36.78 -17.98 67.54
N ASP A 1027 37.59 -18.05 66.48
CA ASP A 1027 39.04 -18.31 66.50
C ASP A 1027 39.80 -17.01 66.83
N VAL A 1028 40.05 -16.78 68.12
CA VAL A 1028 40.80 -15.61 68.60
C VAL A 1028 42.29 -15.92 68.63
N LYS A 1029 43.07 -15.14 67.89
CA LYS A 1029 44.54 -15.23 67.78
C LYS A 1029 45.17 -13.92 68.24
N VAL A 1030 46.20 -14.01 69.09
CA VAL A 1030 47.03 -12.85 69.47
C VAL A 1030 48.45 -13.11 68.99
N ASN A 1031 48.95 -12.23 68.13
CA ASN A 1031 50.31 -12.26 67.61
C ASN A 1031 51.17 -11.24 68.34
N LEU A 1032 52.26 -11.67 68.99
CA LEU A 1032 53.29 -10.80 69.55
C LEU A 1032 54.54 -10.86 68.67
N SER A 1033 55.03 -9.72 68.22
CA SER A 1033 56.27 -9.60 67.44
C SER A 1033 57.37 -8.97 68.29
N LEU A 1034 58.56 -9.57 68.34
CA LEU A 1034 59.75 -9.08 69.05
C LEU A 1034 60.94 -8.96 68.09
N TYR A 1035 61.64 -7.83 68.04
CA TYR A 1035 62.75 -7.61 67.10
C TYR A 1035 63.78 -6.59 67.59
N ASN A 1036 65.05 -6.69 67.15
CA ASN A 1036 66.11 -5.74 67.49
C ASN A 1036 66.78 -5.16 66.23
N VAL A 1037 67.66 -4.15 66.40
CA VAL A 1037 68.49 -3.57 65.32
C VAL A 1037 69.97 -3.77 65.66
N GLY A 1038 70.72 -4.55 64.86
CA GLY A 1038 72.16 -4.79 65.06
C GLY A 1038 72.57 -6.27 65.03
N ALA A 1039 73.88 -6.55 64.93
CA ALA A 1039 74.43 -7.90 64.73
C ALA A 1039 74.48 -8.74 66.03
N ALA A 1040 73.38 -8.79 66.76
CA ALA A 1040 73.27 -9.55 68.00
C ALA A 1040 72.06 -10.47 67.98
N THR A 1041 72.32 -11.76 68.12
CA THR A 1041 71.29 -12.80 68.17
C THR A 1041 70.75 -12.92 69.58
N PHE A 1042 69.43 -12.81 69.73
CA PHE A 1042 68.73 -13.10 70.98
C PHE A 1042 67.76 -14.27 70.79
N SER A 1043 67.63 -15.12 71.79
CA SER A 1043 66.65 -16.21 71.81
C SER A 1043 65.83 -16.14 73.09
N ILE A 1044 64.51 -16.30 72.97
CA ILE A 1044 63.57 -16.32 74.09
C ILE A 1044 63.02 -17.74 74.19
N LEU A 1045 63.22 -18.38 75.35
CA LEU A 1045 62.61 -19.66 75.67
C LEU A 1045 61.22 -19.43 76.28
N VAL A 1046 60.17 -20.01 75.71
CA VAL A 1046 58.79 -19.86 76.21
C VAL A 1046 58.25 -21.23 76.64
N PRO A 1047 57.47 -21.35 77.75
CA PRO A 1047 57.13 -22.66 78.33
C PRO A 1047 56.04 -23.48 77.63
N HIS A 1048 55.24 -22.90 76.73
CA HIS A 1048 54.05 -23.51 76.13
C HIS A 1048 54.07 -23.41 74.60
N PRO A 1049 53.35 -24.26 73.84
CA PRO A 1049 53.59 -24.46 72.41
C PRO A 1049 53.25 -23.19 71.64
N VAL A 1050 54.30 -22.51 71.17
CA VAL A 1050 54.18 -21.33 70.32
C VAL A 1050 54.54 -21.74 68.90
N GLU A 1051 53.68 -21.44 67.93
CA GLU A 1051 54.19 -21.29 66.57
C GLU A 1051 55.05 -20.03 66.56
N ASN A 1052 56.36 -20.21 66.41
CA ASN A 1052 57.28 -19.12 66.26
C ASN A 1052 57.89 -19.08 64.86
N SER A 1053 58.02 -17.88 64.31
CA SER A 1053 58.70 -17.67 63.03
C SER A 1053 59.75 -16.59 63.20
N THR A 1054 60.99 -16.93 62.89
CA THR A 1054 62.06 -15.94 62.81
C THR A 1054 61.92 -15.15 61.52
N PHE A 1055 62.09 -13.84 61.59
CA PHE A 1055 62.04 -12.98 60.42
C PHE A 1055 63.22 -12.01 60.41
N THR A 1056 63.64 -11.66 59.21
CA THR A 1056 64.60 -10.58 58.96
C THR A 1056 63.94 -9.54 58.07
N GLN A 1057 63.77 -8.33 58.57
CA GLN A 1057 63.17 -7.22 57.83
C GLN A 1057 64.15 -6.05 57.83
N GLY A 1058 64.84 -5.80 56.72
CA GLY A 1058 65.88 -4.77 56.65
C GLY A 1058 67.06 -5.05 57.60
N ALA A 1059 67.38 -4.09 58.48
CA ALA A 1059 68.43 -4.23 59.50
C ALA A 1059 67.97 -4.94 60.78
N PHE A 1060 66.73 -5.44 60.81
CA PHE A 1060 66.11 -6.02 62.00
C PHE A 1060 66.00 -7.55 61.90
N THR A 1061 66.35 -8.22 63.00
CA THR A 1061 66.16 -9.66 63.22
C THR A 1061 65.20 -9.86 64.38
N GLY A 1062 64.19 -10.70 64.19
CA GLY A 1062 63.13 -10.87 65.19
C GLY A 1062 62.41 -12.21 65.12
N VAL A 1063 61.50 -12.41 66.07
CA VAL A 1063 60.67 -13.62 66.22
C VAL A 1063 59.23 -13.19 66.48
N ASN A 1064 58.30 -13.77 65.72
CA ASN A 1064 56.86 -13.68 66.00
C ASN A 1064 56.44 -14.86 66.86
N PHE A 1065 55.57 -14.60 67.83
CA PHE A 1065 54.93 -15.59 68.68
C PHE A 1065 53.42 -15.51 68.46
N THR A 1066 52.82 -16.62 68.03
CA THR A 1066 51.38 -16.72 67.80
C THR A 1066 50.78 -17.66 68.85
N LEU A 1067 49.81 -17.14 69.61
CA LEU A 1067 48.96 -17.95 70.49
C LEU A 1067 47.70 -18.31 69.69
N VAL A 1068 47.48 -19.62 69.51
CA VAL A 1068 46.39 -20.16 68.68
C VAL A 1068 45.48 -21.02 69.54
N ASN A 1069 44.18 -20.77 69.52
CA ASN A 1069 43.15 -21.66 70.08
C ASN A 1069 43.35 -22.06 71.56
N GLU A 1070 43.88 -21.16 72.39
CA GLU A 1070 44.02 -21.38 73.83
C GLU A 1070 42.98 -20.58 74.62
N ILE A 1071 42.43 -21.19 75.68
CA ILE A 1071 41.46 -20.56 76.58
C ILE A 1071 42.24 -19.79 77.63
N ILE A 1072 42.19 -18.46 77.59
CA ILE A 1072 42.82 -17.59 78.59
C ILE A 1072 41.75 -17.17 79.60
N TYR A 1073 41.87 -17.60 80.85
CA TYR A 1073 40.96 -17.18 81.90
C TYR A 1073 41.31 -15.78 82.42
N SER A 1074 40.30 -15.01 82.84
CA SER A 1074 40.52 -13.69 83.45
C SER A 1074 41.43 -13.80 84.68
N GLY A 1075 42.52 -13.04 84.70
CA GLY A 1075 43.55 -13.11 85.74
C GLY A 1075 44.67 -14.12 85.48
N GLU A 1076 44.57 -14.97 84.44
CA GLU A 1076 45.70 -15.74 83.92
C GLU A 1076 46.40 -14.94 82.82
N GLY A 1077 47.09 -13.86 83.20
CA GLY A 1077 48.00 -13.19 82.28
C GLY A 1077 49.05 -14.19 81.79
N LEU A 1078 49.23 -14.33 80.48
CA LEU A 1078 50.36 -15.07 79.91
C LEU A 1078 51.65 -14.32 80.25
N ILE A 1079 52.26 -14.68 81.37
CA ILE A 1079 53.58 -14.18 81.72
C ILE A 1079 54.57 -14.82 80.75
N LEU A 1080 55.02 -14.05 79.76
CA LEU A 1080 56.17 -14.41 78.92
C LEU A 1080 57.46 -14.30 79.74
N ASN A 1081 57.65 -15.23 80.66
CA ASN A 1081 58.91 -15.43 81.36
C ASN A 1081 59.91 -16.05 80.39
N GLY A 1082 60.67 -15.20 79.72
CA GLY A 1082 61.71 -15.60 78.79
C GLY A 1082 63.10 -15.34 79.37
N LEU A 1083 63.97 -16.34 79.34
CA LEU A 1083 65.41 -16.10 79.46
C LEU A 1083 65.91 -15.60 78.11
N VAL A 1084 66.31 -14.33 78.05
CA VAL A 1084 66.95 -13.78 76.84
C VAL A 1084 68.44 -14.07 76.95
N SER A 1085 68.92 -15.00 76.12
CA SER A 1085 70.35 -15.20 75.92
C SER A 1085 70.83 -14.26 74.83
N CYS A 1086 71.81 -13.43 75.14
CA CYS A 1086 72.39 -12.47 74.19
C CYS A 1086 73.90 -12.66 74.04
N SER A 1087 74.44 -12.46 72.83
CA SER A 1087 75.88 -12.45 72.56
C SER A 1087 76.64 -11.21 73.09
N THR A 1088 75.95 -10.12 73.45
CA THR A 1088 76.55 -8.83 73.90
C THR A 1088 75.68 -8.11 74.95
N PRO A 1089 76.26 -7.45 75.97
CA PRO A 1089 75.52 -6.57 76.89
C PRO A 1089 75.00 -5.30 76.15
N ASP A 1090 73.97 -4.62 76.70
CA ASP A 1090 73.29 -3.41 76.15
C ASP A 1090 72.51 -3.55 74.81
N ILE A 1091 71.39 -4.27 74.77
CA ILE A 1091 70.51 -4.38 73.56
C ILE A 1091 69.11 -3.81 73.77
N ILE A 1092 68.59 -3.14 72.74
CA ILE A 1092 67.19 -2.70 72.67
C ILE A 1092 66.34 -3.70 71.85
N ILE A 1093 65.33 -4.31 72.47
CA ILE A 1093 64.34 -5.19 71.84
C ILE A 1093 63.02 -4.42 71.71
N ARG A 1094 62.48 -4.31 70.50
CA ARG A 1094 61.19 -3.69 70.21
C ARG A 1094 60.07 -4.72 70.12
N TYR A 1095 58.86 -4.35 70.50
CA TYR A 1095 57.69 -5.23 70.44
C TYR A 1095 56.41 -4.54 69.95
N LYS A 1096 55.50 -5.34 69.38
CA LYS A 1096 54.11 -4.98 69.07
C LYS A 1096 53.22 -6.22 69.13
N TRP A 1097 51.93 -6.07 69.40
CA TRP A 1097 50.97 -7.17 69.35
C TRP A 1097 49.77 -6.88 68.46
N ILE A 1098 49.17 -7.93 67.91
CA ILE A 1098 48.05 -7.87 66.96
C ILE A 1098 46.97 -8.85 67.43
N LEU A 1099 45.75 -8.36 67.64
CA LEU A 1099 44.57 -9.18 67.89
C LEU A 1099 43.89 -9.50 66.58
N ILE A 1100 43.63 -10.79 66.35
CA ILE A 1100 42.97 -11.35 65.18
C ILE A 1100 41.80 -12.18 65.68
N VAL A 1101 40.63 -12.02 65.08
CA VAL A 1101 39.45 -12.85 65.38
C VAL A 1101 38.93 -13.38 64.04
N ASP A 1102 38.81 -14.71 63.92
CA ASP A 1102 38.41 -15.41 62.68
C ASP A 1102 39.21 -14.97 61.44
N SER A 1103 40.53 -14.84 61.59
CA SER A 1103 41.46 -14.39 60.55
C SER A 1103 41.37 -12.90 60.14
N VAL A 1104 40.57 -12.09 60.84
CA VAL A 1104 40.49 -10.63 60.64
C VAL A 1104 41.28 -9.91 61.74
N ILE A 1105 42.18 -8.99 61.37
CA ILE A 1105 42.93 -8.17 62.33
C ILE A 1105 41.99 -7.13 62.95
N ILE A 1106 41.72 -7.26 64.24
CA ILE A 1106 40.85 -6.36 65.01
C ILE A 1106 41.63 -5.19 65.60
N TYR A 1107 42.88 -5.42 66.03
CA TYR A 1107 43.71 -4.36 66.60
C TYR A 1107 45.20 -4.64 66.41
N THR A 1108 46.00 -3.60 66.21
CA THR A 1108 47.47 -3.65 66.22
C THR A 1108 47.98 -2.59 67.19
N SER A 1109 48.78 -3.01 68.17
CA SER A 1109 49.37 -2.09 69.15
C SER A 1109 50.41 -1.18 68.49
N PRO A 1110 50.68 0.01 69.07
CA PRO A 1110 51.89 0.76 68.78
C PRO A 1110 53.15 -0.07 69.05
N GLU A 1111 54.26 0.31 68.41
CA GLU A 1111 55.59 -0.27 68.64
C GLU A 1111 56.21 0.35 69.91
N ASP A 1112 56.67 -0.50 70.82
CA ASP A 1112 57.36 -0.09 72.05
C ASP A 1112 58.69 -0.85 72.21
N PHE A 1113 59.53 -0.50 73.19
CA PHE A 1113 60.87 -1.09 73.33
C PHE A 1113 61.30 -1.39 74.77
N ILE A 1114 62.20 -2.36 74.89
CA ILE A 1114 62.78 -2.88 76.13
C ILE A 1114 64.30 -2.78 76.00
N THR A 1115 64.97 -2.21 76.99
CA THR A 1115 66.45 -2.13 77.01
C THR A 1115 67.00 -3.20 77.95
N VAL A 1116 67.88 -4.06 77.45
CA VAL A 1116 68.59 -5.12 78.15
C VAL A 1116 70.00 -4.62 78.45
N ILE A 1117 70.28 -4.22 79.69
CA ILE A 1117 71.60 -3.70 80.14
C ILE A 1117 72.53 -4.87 80.45
#